data_AF-A0A2C6KN02-F1
#
_entry.id   AF-A0A2C6KN02-F1
#
_cell.length_a   1.000
_cell.length_b   1.000
_cell.length_c   1.000
_cell.angle_alpha   90.00
_cell.angle_beta   90.00
_cell.angle_gamma   90.00
#
_symmetry.space_group_name_H-M   'P 1'
#
loop_
_entity.id
_entity.type
_entity.pdbx_description
1 polymer ?
#
loop_
_entity_poly.entity_id
_entity_poly.type
_entity_poly.pdbx_seq_one_letter_code
_entity_poly.pdbx_strand_id
1 'polypeptide(L)'
;MATGNIRTTQLDLQQLSGWTVMADRLNVHRFLSHFRAVHRGQFFTTMKTTSVRKLLGETWGFLCPVHTPDGAPCGLLLHLTQSAGPVALPPDRKALASVKFFLHKRGVCVDLEGLSGIPASDLGAAARARPSCLSALSSMTTRGETSCLDTATFPLVVDGAVVCRLDRRDFAYWLELLRDLKSKELENFKKHWEVVGFPHNSGHLEGIFVFTFPGRLVRPVRHIKSGRIEYIGPLMQPWAAIACRPSDVERNDRLLKLHEPIVSEILRSSSKRSSSLVSTASSSSSLSSDTNLSRDSLASRFQALSSSHKTGDRSSPSSLGSYHHPFHTIKREPADCEDSDETSPRVRGEAPKKADPPTTTPIPTTDLPLLAPGEEGPDALFAFNAPVKYDYVELKPTAFLSIAASLTPYSNHNQSPRNIYQCQMLKQTMGTPFHCVPYRHDNKAYRLITPQRPLVRTNDYRMFDFDDYPSGVNAVVAVMCYTGFDMEDAMILNKASMERGCFHGCVYKTKIVDAAPPSSRAATASQYNFGNLNAFGRKFLPSLDADGFPPIGAQIVKGSPYCRVHNSSASATVSGTQHAYKDGEPAYVDGVAFTAPPDASAERIYRTGLKGCRASVRLRCVRKPVIGDKFASRHGQKGILSMLWPHEDMPFSETGLVPDILFNPHGFPSRMTIGMLIESMAGKAAAVHGAYQDATPFRLFPPQTPTGSNKWLDQGGYHGWVKRGERYRTPKEEEQAEKEAEKPVDYFGKALMRAGYQYYGTEELYSGVYGVPIKAHIFTGIIYYQRLRHMVTDKAQVRATGPVDALTHQPVKGRKRHGGVRFGEMERDALIAHGASALLQDRLLHCSDAHKTFCCPACGSILTPSLSPSLRGRTVGGKRPVPLCKVCRVPCRLIVIPYVFR
;
A
#
# COMPACT_ATOMS: atom_id res chain seq x y z
N MET A 1 11.28 3.00 23.38
CA MET A 1 10.62 1.79 22.82
C MET A 1 9.20 1.55 23.34
N ALA A 2 8.93 1.41 24.65
CA ALA A 2 7.57 1.06 25.11
C ALA A 2 6.48 2.10 24.78
N THR A 3 6.80 3.40 24.83
CA THR A 3 5.85 4.51 24.64
C THR A 3 6.02 5.28 23.33
N GLY A 4 7.09 5.03 22.57
CA GLY A 4 7.43 5.83 21.37
C GLY A 4 7.87 7.27 21.61
N ASN A 5 8.10 7.67 22.87
CA ASN A 5 8.52 9.03 23.21
C ASN A 5 10.04 9.11 23.44
N ILE A 6 10.66 10.14 22.87
CA ILE A 6 12.03 10.59 23.08
C ILE A 6 12.03 11.60 24.24
N ARG A 7 13.07 11.57 25.09
CA ARG A 7 13.21 12.47 26.26
C ARG A 7 14.26 13.57 26.07
N THR A 8 14.99 13.56 24.96
CA THR A 8 16.10 14.48 24.65
C THR A 8 15.71 15.39 23.50
N THR A 9 15.96 16.69 23.65
CA THR A 9 15.82 17.71 22.58
C THR A 9 17.07 17.84 21.71
N GLN A 10 18.17 17.17 22.06
CA GLN A 10 19.46 17.17 21.35
C GLN A 10 19.45 16.38 20.02
N LEU A 11 18.31 15.80 19.64
CA LEU A 11 18.13 15.18 18.33
C LEU A 11 17.40 16.19 17.46
N ASP A 12 18.01 16.56 16.33
CA ASP A 12 17.51 17.57 15.37
C ASP A 12 16.28 17.07 14.58
N LEU A 13 15.21 16.76 15.32
CA LEU A 13 14.02 16.06 14.85
C LEU A 13 12.77 16.78 15.37
N GLN A 14 11.88 17.17 14.45
CA GLN A 14 10.71 18.00 14.73
C GLN A 14 9.59 17.33 15.57
N GLN A 15 9.79 16.11 16.08
CA GLN A 15 8.78 15.37 16.86
C GLN A 15 9.40 14.61 18.04
N LEU A 16 8.76 14.68 19.21
CA LEU A 16 9.20 13.97 20.42
C LEU A 16 8.45 12.65 20.67
N SER A 17 7.38 12.37 19.94
CA SER A 17 6.50 11.21 20.13
C SER A 17 6.20 10.49 18.82
N GLY A 18 5.59 9.30 18.91
CA GLY A 18 5.15 8.52 17.73
C GLY A 18 6.24 7.68 17.07
N TRP A 19 7.45 7.60 17.63
CA TRP A 19 8.60 6.92 17.02
C TRP A 19 8.53 5.39 16.97
N THR A 20 7.62 4.77 17.73
CA THR A 20 7.46 3.31 17.75
C THR A 20 5.99 2.92 17.69
N VAL A 21 5.67 2.00 16.80
CA VAL A 21 4.34 1.39 16.64
C VAL A 21 4.39 -0.10 16.93
N MET A 22 3.30 -0.66 17.45
CA MET A 22 3.16 -2.11 17.59
C MET A 22 3.06 -2.76 16.20
N ALA A 23 3.92 -3.74 15.92
CA ALA A 23 3.85 -4.55 14.71
C ALA A 23 2.66 -5.52 14.79
N ASP A 24 1.53 -5.13 14.22
CA ASP A 24 0.23 -5.78 14.38
C ASP A 24 0.11 -7.02 13.48
N ARG A 25 0.24 -8.21 14.10
CA ARG A 25 0.13 -9.54 13.43
C ARG A 25 -1.32 -9.98 13.23
N LEU A 26 -2.14 -9.10 12.66
CA LEU A 26 -3.50 -9.46 12.24
C LEU A 26 -3.51 -10.46 11.07
N ASN A 27 -2.61 -10.23 10.11
CA ASN A 27 -2.26 -11.10 8.99
C ASN A 27 -0.84 -10.73 8.53
N VAL A 28 -0.22 -11.55 7.68
CA VAL A 28 1.16 -11.31 7.22
C VAL A 28 1.28 -10.02 6.38
N HIS A 29 0.28 -9.68 5.56
CA HIS A 29 0.27 -8.46 4.75
C HIS A 29 0.42 -7.19 5.60
N ARG A 30 -0.32 -7.11 6.72
CA ARG A 30 -0.25 -6.02 7.71
C ARG A 30 1.10 -6.01 8.43
N PHE A 31 1.57 -7.18 8.85
CA PHE A 31 2.87 -7.31 9.52
C PHE A 31 4.03 -6.82 8.63
N LEU A 32 4.12 -7.30 7.39
CA LEU A 32 5.15 -6.86 6.42
C LEU A 32 5.04 -5.38 6.07
N SER A 33 3.81 -4.84 5.99
CA SER A 33 3.59 -3.41 5.70
C SER A 33 4.24 -2.50 6.75
N HIS A 34 4.33 -2.91 8.02
CA HIS A 34 5.01 -2.11 9.05
C HIS A 34 6.50 -1.89 8.76
N PHE A 35 7.19 -2.87 8.17
CA PHE A 35 8.63 -2.77 7.86
C PHE A 35 8.93 -2.04 6.56
N ARG A 36 7.92 -1.80 5.72
CA ARG A 36 8.04 -0.99 4.50
C ARG A 36 7.42 0.40 4.64
N ALA A 37 6.77 0.71 5.77
CA ALA A 37 6.13 2.00 6.00
C ALA A 37 7.15 3.11 6.27
N VAL A 38 6.95 4.25 5.62
CA VAL A 38 7.71 5.49 5.81
C VAL A 38 6.72 6.61 6.14
N HIS A 39 6.98 7.35 7.21
CA HIS A 39 6.11 8.43 7.66
C HIS A 39 6.84 9.77 7.56
N ARG A 40 6.23 10.79 6.94
CA ARG A 40 6.86 12.12 6.79
C ARG A 40 7.07 12.84 8.13
N GLY A 41 6.25 12.57 9.13
CA GLY A 41 6.36 13.14 10.48
C GLY A 41 4.99 13.57 11.03
N GLN A 42 4.80 13.47 12.35
CA GLN A 42 3.57 13.87 13.03
C GLN A 42 3.33 15.38 12.90
N PHE A 43 4.40 16.19 12.83
CA PHE A 43 4.34 17.62 12.56
C PHE A 43 3.57 17.97 11.27
N PHE A 44 3.81 17.24 10.18
CA PHE A 44 3.07 17.43 8.91
C PHE A 44 1.61 16.96 8.95
N THR A 45 1.18 16.28 10.02
CA THR A 45 -0.21 15.85 10.19
C THR A 45 -1.12 17.00 10.62
N THR A 46 -0.60 17.99 11.36
CA THR A 46 -1.36 19.18 11.78
C THR A 46 -1.38 20.28 10.71
N MET A 47 -0.46 20.24 9.74
CA MET A 47 -0.46 21.16 8.61
C MET A 47 -1.69 20.97 7.72
N LYS A 48 -2.34 22.09 7.40
CA LYS A 48 -3.49 22.17 6.47
C LYS A 48 -3.07 22.15 4.99
N THR A 49 -1.80 22.40 4.68
CA THR A 49 -1.28 22.44 3.30
C THR A 49 -1.21 21.02 2.71
N THR A 50 -1.60 20.91 1.43
CA THR A 50 -1.63 19.62 0.72
C THR A 50 -0.34 19.32 -0.04
N SER A 51 0.57 20.28 -0.21
CA SER A 51 1.87 20.11 -0.89
C SER A 51 2.65 18.93 -0.33
N VAL A 52 2.75 18.82 1.01
CA VAL A 52 3.42 17.73 1.71
C VAL A 52 2.71 16.37 1.62
N ARG A 53 1.57 16.28 0.94
CA ARG A 53 0.77 15.07 0.70
C ARG A 53 0.67 14.68 -0.77
N LYS A 54 1.06 15.57 -1.69
CA LYS A 54 1.06 15.29 -3.13
C LYS A 54 2.10 14.21 -3.46
N LEU A 55 1.73 13.31 -4.35
CA LEU A 55 2.65 12.41 -5.03
C LEU A 55 3.50 13.23 -6.03
N LEU A 56 4.80 12.97 -6.10
CA LEU A 56 5.75 13.67 -6.98
C LEU A 56 6.45 12.66 -7.89
N GLY A 57 6.81 13.05 -9.12
CA GLY A 57 7.47 12.18 -10.09
C GLY A 57 8.78 11.57 -9.58
N GLU A 58 9.54 12.35 -8.81
CA GLU A 58 10.78 11.93 -8.11
C GLU A 58 10.60 10.67 -7.24
N THR A 59 9.39 10.43 -6.72
CA THR A 59 9.12 9.29 -5.84
C THR A 59 8.93 7.97 -6.57
N TRP A 60 8.83 7.99 -7.92
CA TRP A 60 8.68 6.80 -8.76
C TRP A 60 9.77 5.76 -8.46
N GLY A 61 9.37 4.49 -8.35
CA GLY A 61 10.30 3.40 -8.01
C GLY A 61 10.80 3.38 -6.57
N PHE A 62 10.67 4.45 -5.78
CA PHE A 62 11.08 4.50 -4.36
C PHE A 62 9.91 4.34 -3.39
N LEU A 63 8.82 5.08 -3.61
CA LEU A 63 7.59 5.03 -2.81
C LEU A 63 6.44 4.57 -3.72
N CYS A 64 5.61 3.66 -3.21
CA CYS A 64 4.49 3.15 -3.99
C CYS A 64 3.37 4.20 -4.10
N PRO A 65 2.92 4.56 -5.31
CA PRO A 65 1.87 5.57 -5.50
C PRO A 65 0.48 5.08 -5.05
N VAL A 66 0.29 3.76 -4.94
CA VAL A 66 -0.98 3.12 -4.55
C VAL A 66 -1.06 2.87 -3.04
N HIS A 67 0.06 2.58 -2.37
CA HIS A 67 0.04 2.09 -0.98
C HIS A 67 0.12 3.23 0.04
N THR A 68 -0.95 4.02 0.10
CA THR A 68 -1.21 5.00 1.18
C THR A 68 -2.52 4.64 1.89
N PRO A 69 -2.68 4.86 3.21
CA PRO A 69 -4.00 4.81 3.83
C PRO A 69 -4.87 5.98 3.37
N ASP A 70 -6.17 5.80 3.48
CA ASP A 70 -7.20 6.84 3.39
C ASP A 70 -7.27 7.72 4.66
N GLY A 71 -8.02 8.81 4.58
CA GLY A 71 -8.27 9.72 5.69
C GLY A 71 -7.07 10.59 6.08
N ALA A 72 -6.98 10.96 7.36
CA ALA A 72 -5.97 11.88 7.88
C ALA A 72 -4.49 11.54 7.57
N PRO A 73 -4.03 10.27 7.54
CA PRO A 73 -2.65 9.93 7.16
C PRO A 73 -2.39 9.83 5.64
N CYS A 74 -3.37 10.11 4.78
CA CYS A 74 -3.21 10.08 3.33
C CYS A 74 -2.08 11.03 2.87
N GLY A 75 -1.17 10.50 2.04
CA GLY A 75 0.03 11.21 1.56
C GLY A 75 1.16 11.37 2.59
N LEU A 76 0.93 11.07 3.87
CA LEU A 76 1.95 11.17 4.94
C LEU A 76 2.52 9.81 5.36
N LEU A 77 1.67 8.77 5.40
CA LEU A 77 2.10 7.39 5.59
C LEU A 77 2.20 6.69 4.23
N LEU A 78 3.42 6.58 3.73
CA LEU A 78 3.74 5.95 2.46
C LEU A 78 4.41 4.59 2.72
N HIS A 79 4.55 3.78 1.68
CA HIS A 79 5.28 2.51 1.78
C HIS A 79 6.31 2.42 0.65
N LEU A 80 7.50 1.92 0.97
CA LEU A 80 8.54 1.63 -0.02
C LEU A 80 8.02 0.64 -1.07
N THR A 81 8.57 0.74 -2.28
CA THR A 81 8.37 -0.27 -3.33
C THR A 81 9.02 -1.60 -2.93
N GLN A 82 8.79 -2.64 -3.73
CA GLN A 82 9.43 -3.94 -3.51
C GLN A 82 10.97 -3.85 -3.59
N SER A 83 11.48 -3.12 -4.59
CA SER A 83 12.89 -3.10 -4.98
C SER A 83 13.71 -1.99 -4.32
N ALA A 84 13.08 -0.91 -3.84
CA ALA A 84 13.78 0.13 -3.09
C ALA A 84 14.11 -0.32 -1.66
N GLY A 85 15.23 0.17 -1.13
CA GLY A 85 15.62 -0.02 0.26
C GLY A 85 16.61 1.04 0.74
N PRO A 86 16.69 1.30 2.05
CA PRO A 86 17.71 2.16 2.61
C PRO A 86 19.08 1.45 2.64
N VAL A 87 20.15 2.19 2.38
CA VAL A 87 21.53 1.71 2.59
C VAL A 87 21.79 1.59 4.10
N ALA A 88 21.88 0.35 4.60
CA ALA A 88 22.10 0.05 6.02
C ALA A 88 23.57 -0.27 6.38
N LEU A 89 24.49 -0.19 5.41
CA LEU A 89 25.93 -0.40 5.63
C LEU A 89 26.55 0.81 6.35
N PRO A 90 27.57 0.62 7.21
CA PRO A 90 28.25 1.73 7.87
C PRO A 90 28.92 2.67 6.85
N PRO A 91 29.10 3.97 7.17
CA PRO A 91 29.73 4.93 6.27
C PRO A 91 31.16 4.50 5.93
N ASP A 92 31.49 4.46 4.63
CA ASP A 92 32.82 4.06 4.18
C ASP A 92 33.81 5.20 4.37
N ARG A 93 34.51 5.20 5.51
CA ARG A 93 35.55 6.18 5.85
C ARG A 93 36.71 6.22 4.83
N LYS A 94 36.86 5.20 3.98
CA LYS A 94 37.88 5.16 2.92
C LYS A 94 37.37 5.70 1.59
N ALA A 95 36.10 6.07 1.46
CA ALA A 95 35.51 6.57 0.21
C ALA A 95 36.25 7.80 -0.33
N LEU A 96 36.37 8.85 0.47
CA LEU A 96 37.05 10.09 0.11
C LEU A 96 38.50 9.82 -0.33
N ALA A 97 39.25 9.03 0.45
CA ALA A 97 40.63 8.65 0.13
C ALA A 97 40.73 7.83 -1.17
N SER A 98 39.78 6.93 -1.43
CA SER A 98 39.75 6.10 -2.65
C SER A 98 39.47 6.96 -3.89
N VAL A 99 38.55 7.91 -3.81
CA VAL A 99 38.26 8.87 -4.90
C VAL A 99 39.47 9.77 -5.14
N LYS A 100 40.09 10.32 -4.08
CA LYS A 100 41.32 11.14 -4.18
C LYS A 100 42.46 10.37 -4.86
N PHE A 101 42.74 9.15 -4.41
CA PHE A 101 43.79 8.30 -4.97
C PHE A 101 43.53 7.92 -6.43
N PHE A 102 42.28 7.59 -6.77
CA PHE A 102 41.88 7.28 -8.15
C PHE A 102 42.10 8.46 -9.12
N LEU A 103 41.75 9.68 -8.69
CA LEU A 103 41.94 10.90 -9.49
C LEU A 103 43.43 11.23 -9.65
N HIS A 104 44.22 11.12 -8.58
CA HIS A 104 45.67 11.32 -8.61
C HIS A 104 46.36 10.34 -9.57
N LYS A 105 45.98 9.05 -9.54
CA LYS A 105 46.43 8.00 -10.47
C LYS A 105 46.13 8.31 -11.95
N ARG A 106 45.20 9.23 -12.24
CA ARG A 106 44.86 9.73 -13.58
C ARG A 106 45.42 11.13 -13.88
N GLY A 107 46.34 11.64 -13.06
CA GLY A 107 47.01 12.92 -13.28
C GLY A 107 46.18 14.16 -12.93
N VAL A 108 45.07 14.01 -12.21
CA VAL A 108 44.31 15.15 -11.69
C VAL A 108 45.00 15.67 -10.43
N CYS A 109 45.18 16.99 -10.33
CA CYS A 109 45.72 17.62 -9.12
C CYS A 109 44.67 17.54 -7.99
N VAL A 110 45.00 16.81 -6.91
CA VAL A 110 44.14 16.56 -5.76
C VAL A 110 45.01 16.53 -4.50
N ASP A 111 44.61 17.24 -3.44
CA ASP A 111 45.32 17.18 -2.16
C ASP A 111 45.04 15.84 -1.46
N LEU A 112 46.06 15.01 -1.32
CA LEU A 112 45.97 13.68 -0.70
C LEU A 112 45.96 13.73 0.83
N GLU A 113 46.66 14.70 1.43
CA GLU A 113 47.01 14.70 2.87
C GLU A 113 46.36 15.85 3.66
N GLY A 114 45.83 16.87 2.97
CA GLY A 114 45.27 18.09 3.59
C GLY A 114 46.32 19.08 4.08
N LEU A 115 47.59 18.85 3.75
CA LEU A 115 48.75 19.63 4.19
C LEU A 115 49.12 20.77 3.23
N SER A 116 48.46 20.90 2.08
CA SER A 116 48.88 21.85 1.04
C SER A 116 48.64 23.32 1.40
N GLY A 117 47.73 23.61 2.35
CA GLY A 117 47.30 24.98 2.69
C GLY A 117 46.49 25.69 1.59
N ILE A 118 46.30 25.06 0.43
CA ILE A 118 45.51 25.57 -0.69
C ILE A 118 44.03 25.23 -0.45
N PRO A 119 43.10 26.19 -0.57
CA PRO A 119 41.68 25.88 -0.44
C PRO A 119 41.23 24.91 -1.54
N ALA A 120 40.34 23.98 -1.20
CA ALA A 120 39.81 22.98 -2.14
C ALA A 120 39.07 23.56 -3.37
N SER A 121 38.80 24.88 -3.37
CA SER A 121 38.30 25.64 -4.51
C SER A 121 39.29 25.75 -5.67
N ASP A 122 40.60 25.65 -5.42
CA ASP A 122 41.62 26.04 -6.41
C ASP A 122 42.39 24.82 -6.96
N LEU A 123 42.22 23.66 -6.33
CA LEU A 123 42.84 22.39 -6.69
C LEU A 123 42.15 21.73 -7.89
N GLY A 124 42.90 21.50 -8.97
CA GLY A 124 42.46 20.72 -10.14
C GLY A 124 42.60 21.46 -11.49
N ALA A 125 42.29 22.76 -11.54
CA ALA A 125 42.34 23.56 -12.76
C ALA A 125 43.77 23.73 -13.34
N ALA A 126 44.81 23.59 -12.52
CA ALA A 126 46.21 23.79 -12.91
C ALA A 126 46.77 22.74 -13.89
N ALA A 127 46.11 21.61 -14.11
CA ALA A 127 46.67 20.44 -14.82
C ALA A 127 46.79 20.57 -16.36
N ARG A 128 46.41 21.70 -16.97
CA ARG A 128 46.73 22.03 -18.39
C ARG A 128 47.71 23.19 -18.54
N ALA A 129 48.18 23.82 -17.46
CA ALA A 129 49.30 24.73 -17.55
C ALA A 129 50.57 23.93 -17.88
N ARG A 130 51.38 24.42 -18.83
CA ARG A 130 52.67 23.79 -19.18
C ARG A 130 53.58 23.76 -17.94
N PRO A 131 54.56 22.83 -17.85
CA PRO A 131 55.47 22.71 -16.69
C PRO A 131 56.21 24.01 -16.31
N SER A 132 56.31 24.97 -17.22
CA SER A 132 56.88 26.31 -17.03
C SER A 132 56.12 27.23 -16.06
N CYS A 133 54.90 26.89 -15.62
CA CYS A 133 54.09 27.77 -14.78
C CYS A 133 54.15 27.46 -13.27
N LEU A 134 54.80 26.36 -12.86
CA LEU A 134 54.90 25.98 -11.44
C LEU A 134 55.74 26.95 -10.59
N SER A 135 56.66 27.70 -11.21
CA SER A 135 57.46 28.74 -10.54
C SER A 135 56.73 30.08 -10.33
N ALA A 136 55.51 30.24 -10.85
CA ALA A 136 54.74 31.49 -10.75
C ALA A 136 53.66 31.48 -9.65
N LEU A 137 53.33 30.30 -9.07
CA LEU A 137 52.30 30.21 -8.03
C LEU A 137 52.77 30.70 -6.66
N SER A 138 54.08 30.70 -6.39
CA SER A 138 54.66 31.14 -5.11
C SER A 138 54.65 32.66 -4.90
N SER A 139 54.23 33.47 -5.89
CA SER A 139 54.20 34.94 -5.83
C SER A 139 52.81 35.56 -5.82
N MET A 140 51.72 34.77 -5.78
CA MET A 140 50.34 35.28 -5.84
C MET A 140 49.58 35.23 -4.50
N THR A 141 50.28 35.28 -3.37
CA THR A 141 49.68 35.31 -2.02
C THR A 141 49.22 36.70 -1.55
N THR A 142 49.28 37.74 -2.40
CA THR A 142 48.95 39.13 -2.02
C THR A 142 48.18 39.93 -3.07
N ARG A 143 46.90 39.60 -3.30
CA ARG A 143 45.76 40.54 -3.51
C ARG A 143 44.48 39.78 -3.90
N GLY A 144 43.34 40.20 -3.35
CA GLY A 144 42.06 39.51 -3.52
C GLY A 144 41.34 39.85 -4.82
N GLU A 145 41.66 39.15 -5.91
CA GLU A 145 40.91 39.19 -7.17
C GLU A 145 40.57 37.76 -7.68
N THR A 146 39.80 37.02 -6.88
CA THR A 146 39.25 35.70 -7.25
C THR A 146 37.92 35.85 -8.00
N SER A 147 37.95 36.31 -9.25
CA SER A 147 36.71 36.59 -10.02
C SER A 147 36.68 36.11 -11.48
N CYS A 148 37.76 35.52 -12.01
CA CYS A 148 37.90 35.21 -13.45
C CYS A 148 38.06 33.73 -13.84
N LEU A 149 38.10 32.78 -12.88
CA LEU A 149 38.30 31.34 -13.14
C LEU A 149 37.06 30.44 -12.92
N ASP A 150 36.02 30.94 -12.26
CA ASP A 150 34.81 30.15 -11.91
C ASP A 150 33.96 29.74 -13.13
N THR A 151 34.14 30.39 -14.28
CA THR A 151 33.26 30.20 -15.45
C THR A 151 33.61 29.01 -16.33
N ALA A 152 34.71 28.30 -16.08
CA ALA A 152 35.19 27.20 -16.95
C ALA A 152 35.33 25.82 -16.26
N THR A 153 35.17 25.74 -14.94
CA THR A 153 35.39 24.49 -14.16
C THR A 153 34.26 24.18 -13.20
N PHE A 154 33.97 22.89 -13.01
CA PHE A 154 32.95 22.39 -12.08
C PHE A 154 33.59 21.65 -10.89
N PRO A 155 33.01 21.72 -9.68
CA PRO A 155 33.47 20.97 -8.53
C PRO A 155 33.08 19.48 -8.57
N LEU A 156 33.99 18.61 -8.15
CA LEU A 156 33.72 17.24 -7.76
C LEU A 156 33.65 17.17 -6.22
N VAL A 157 32.50 16.76 -5.69
CA VAL A 157 32.20 16.74 -4.26
C VAL A 157 31.92 15.31 -3.79
N VAL A 158 32.54 14.89 -2.69
CA VAL A 158 32.28 13.60 -2.05
C VAL A 158 31.77 13.87 -0.63
N ASP A 159 30.54 13.46 -0.33
CA ASP A 159 29.92 13.57 1.01
C ASP A 159 29.99 14.98 1.63
N GLY A 160 29.92 16.02 0.78
CA GLY A 160 29.99 17.44 1.14
C GLY A 160 31.39 18.05 1.11
N ALA A 161 32.45 17.24 1.00
CA ALA A 161 33.82 17.72 0.84
C ALA A 161 34.15 17.93 -0.65
N VAL A 162 34.57 19.15 -1.03
CA VAL A 162 35.13 19.42 -2.37
C VAL A 162 36.47 18.69 -2.49
N VAL A 163 36.63 17.89 -3.55
CA VAL A 163 37.86 17.10 -3.80
C VAL A 163 38.79 17.83 -4.75
N CYS A 164 38.24 18.33 -5.87
CA CYS A 164 38.93 19.11 -6.88
C CYS A 164 37.92 19.77 -7.83
N ARG A 165 38.39 20.65 -8.72
CA ARG A 165 37.63 21.18 -9.86
C ARG A 165 38.15 20.60 -11.17
N LEU A 166 37.22 20.33 -12.10
CA LEU A 166 37.46 19.68 -13.39
C LEU A 166 36.98 20.58 -14.53
N ASP A 167 37.56 20.44 -15.73
CA ASP A 167 37.17 21.20 -16.93
C ASP A 167 35.73 20.83 -17.35
N ARG A 168 34.86 21.84 -17.52
CA ARG A 168 33.46 21.68 -17.95
C ARG A 168 33.31 20.84 -19.22
N ARG A 169 34.28 20.88 -20.14
CA ARG A 169 34.27 20.08 -21.39
C ARG A 169 34.26 18.58 -21.13
N ASP A 170 34.89 18.14 -20.04
CA ASP A 170 35.07 16.72 -19.70
C ASP A 170 33.97 16.19 -18.74
N PHE A 171 32.95 17.00 -18.42
CA PHE A 171 31.89 16.66 -17.46
C PHE A 171 31.20 15.31 -17.74
N ALA A 172 30.76 15.08 -18.98
CA ALA A 172 30.08 13.84 -19.38
C ALA A 172 31.00 12.61 -19.24
N TYR A 173 32.29 12.76 -19.59
CA TYR A 173 33.28 11.71 -19.47
C TYR A 173 33.52 11.32 -18.01
N TRP A 174 33.71 12.29 -17.12
CA TRP A 174 33.89 12.02 -15.68
C TRP A 174 32.64 11.39 -15.05
N LEU A 175 31.44 11.82 -15.44
CA LEU A 175 30.18 11.27 -14.95
C LEU A 175 29.96 9.81 -15.40
N GLU A 176 30.15 9.48 -16.68
CA GLU A 176 30.03 8.10 -17.17
C GLU A 176 31.11 7.19 -16.56
N LEU A 177 32.35 7.68 -16.42
CA LEU A 177 33.47 6.94 -15.82
C LEU A 177 33.20 6.56 -14.36
N LEU A 178 32.73 7.49 -13.53
CA LEU A 178 32.44 7.22 -12.12
C LEU A 178 31.27 6.24 -11.95
N ARG A 179 30.26 6.29 -12.84
CA ARG A 179 29.16 5.33 -12.88
C ARG A 179 29.61 3.93 -13.30
N ASP A 180 30.49 3.82 -14.30
CA ASP A 180 31.03 2.52 -14.74
C ASP A 180 31.95 1.88 -13.69
N LEU A 181 32.79 2.66 -12.99
CA LEU A 181 33.60 2.17 -11.86
C LEU A 181 32.74 1.60 -10.73
N LYS A 182 31.69 2.32 -10.35
CA LYS A 182 30.64 1.87 -9.41
C LYS A 182 29.94 0.59 -9.89
N SER A 183 29.58 0.50 -11.17
CA SER A 183 28.93 -0.66 -11.75
C SER A 183 29.83 -1.92 -11.74
N LYS A 184 31.14 -1.73 -11.94
CA LYS A 184 32.17 -2.77 -11.96
C LYS A 184 32.76 -3.11 -10.58
N GLU A 185 32.54 -2.27 -9.55
CA GLU A 185 33.18 -2.33 -8.23
C GLU A 185 34.72 -2.31 -8.28
N LEU A 186 35.27 -1.49 -9.18
CA LEU A 186 36.70 -1.26 -9.32
C LEU A 186 37.19 -0.11 -8.43
N GLU A 187 38.49 -0.11 -8.10
CA GLU A 187 39.16 0.97 -7.35
C GLU A 187 38.43 1.31 -6.02
N ASN A 188 37.94 0.26 -5.34
CA ASN A 188 37.14 0.29 -4.10
C ASN A 188 35.72 0.88 -4.17
N PHE A 189 35.25 1.39 -5.32
CA PHE A 189 33.88 1.89 -5.47
C PHE A 189 32.84 0.82 -5.13
N LYS A 190 31.74 1.21 -4.47
CA LYS A 190 30.64 0.31 -4.08
C LYS A 190 29.40 0.55 -4.95
N LYS A 191 28.71 -0.53 -5.35
CA LYS A 191 27.46 -0.46 -6.15
C LYS A 191 26.38 0.50 -5.62
N HIS A 192 26.33 0.75 -4.31
CA HIS A 192 25.30 1.55 -3.63
C HIS A 192 25.70 3.03 -3.38
N TRP A 193 26.88 3.46 -3.85
CA TRP A 193 27.22 4.88 -3.88
C TRP A 193 26.36 5.60 -4.93
N GLU A 194 25.87 6.79 -4.61
CA GLU A 194 25.08 7.60 -5.55
C GLU A 194 26.00 8.61 -6.23
N VAL A 195 25.93 8.69 -7.57
CA VAL A 195 26.78 9.56 -8.40
C VAL A 195 25.86 10.40 -9.28
N VAL A 196 25.66 11.64 -8.86
CA VAL A 196 24.79 12.63 -9.52
C VAL A 196 25.68 13.65 -10.23
N GLY A 197 25.31 14.05 -11.43
CA GLY A 197 25.94 15.18 -12.12
C GLY A 197 24.86 16.20 -12.47
N PHE A 198 25.03 17.44 -12.05
CA PHE A 198 24.20 18.57 -12.47
C PHE A 198 24.94 19.32 -13.58
N PRO A 199 24.41 19.32 -14.82
CA PRO A 199 25.05 20.03 -15.93
C PRO A 199 24.89 21.55 -15.78
N HIS A 200 25.70 22.30 -16.51
CA HIS A 200 25.59 23.75 -16.62
C HIS A 200 24.18 24.17 -17.12
N ASN A 201 23.68 25.31 -16.66
CA ASN A 201 22.33 25.84 -16.94
C ASN A 201 21.14 24.95 -16.50
N SER A 202 21.34 24.01 -15.58
CA SER A 202 20.27 23.16 -15.02
C SER A 202 19.38 23.85 -13.98
N GLY A 203 19.61 25.13 -13.65
CA GLY A 203 18.98 25.81 -12.51
C GLY A 203 19.50 25.37 -11.13
N HIS A 204 20.40 24.39 -11.09
CA HIS A 204 21.04 23.86 -9.88
C HIS A 204 22.54 24.19 -9.83
N LEU A 205 23.17 23.90 -8.69
CA LEU A 205 24.62 24.01 -8.53
C LEU A 205 25.33 23.00 -9.43
N GLU A 206 26.03 23.50 -10.45
CA GLU A 206 26.83 22.71 -11.38
C GLU A 206 27.90 21.91 -10.62
N GLY A 207 28.03 20.62 -10.93
CA GLY A 207 29.02 19.76 -10.29
C GLY A 207 28.72 18.27 -10.39
N ILE A 208 29.67 17.44 -9.97
CA ILE A 208 29.46 16.01 -9.76
C ILE A 208 29.51 15.74 -8.25
N PHE A 209 28.49 15.05 -7.75
CA PHE A 209 28.29 14.76 -6.34
C PHE A 209 28.26 13.24 -6.12
N VAL A 210 29.14 12.77 -5.25
CA VAL A 210 29.23 11.38 -4.81
C VAL A 210 28.78 11.28 -3.36
N PHE A 211 27.74 10.49 -3.10
CA PHE A 211 27.22 10.26 -1.75
C PHE A 211 27.45 8.80 -1.33
N THR A 212 28.07 8.61 -0.16
CA THR A 212 28.37 7.29 0.40
C THR A 212 27.66 7.02 1.72
N PHE A 213 27.21 8.06 2.45
CA PHE A 213 26.53 7.94 3.75
C PHE A 213 25.38 6.89 3.81
N PRO A 214 25.15 6.26 4.98
CA PRO A 214 23.99 5.39 5.23
C PRO A 214 22.66 6.14 5.19
N GLY A 215 21.56 5.39 5.19
CA GLY A 215 20.19 5.91 5.30
C GLY A 215 19.58 6.41 3.99
N ARG A 216 20.39 6.66 2.95
CA ARG A 216 19.93 6.99 1.59
C ARG A 216 19.09 5.85 1.02
N LEU A 217 18.00 6.19 0.33
CA LEU A 217 17.21 5.22 -0.43
C LEU A 217 17.89 4.92 -1.76
N VAL A 218 18.01 3.64 -2.10
CA VAL A 218 18.49 3.18 -3.41
C VAL A 218 17.52 2.17 -4.01
N ARG A 219 17.44 2.14 -5.35
CA ARG A 219 16.69 1.13 -6.10
C ARG A 219 17.50 0.64 -7.31
N PRO A 220 17.39 -0.63 -7.70
CA PRO A 220 18.09 -1.17 -8.86
C PRO A 220 17.36 -0.87 -10.18
N VAL A 221 18.13 -0.50 -11.20
CA VAL A 221 17.73 -0.37 -12.62
C VAL A 221 18.76 -1.08 -13.51
N ARG A 222 18.43 -1.42 -14.75
CA ARG A 222 19.37 -2.03 -15.70
C ARG A 222 19.91 -0.97 -16.67
N HIS A 223 21.22 -0.79 -16.74
CA HIS A 223 21.85 0.07 -17.73
C HIS A 223 21.88 -0.63 -19.10
N ILE A 224 21.49 0.07 -20.16
CA ILE A 224 21.23 -0.52 -21.48
C ILE A 224 22.54 -0.95 -22.16
N LYS A 225 23.53 -0.06 -22.26
CA LYS A 225 24.79 -0.33 -22.99
C LYS A 225 25.63 -1.45 -22.35
N SER A 226 25.62 -1.56 -21.01
CA SER A 226 26.46 -2.53 -20.27
C SER A 226 25.71 -3.78 -19.81
N GLY A 227 24.38 -3.80 -19.90
CA GLY A 227 23.51 -4.87 -19.40
C GLY A 227 23.53 -5.08 -17.87
N ARG A 228 24.33 -4.31 -17.12
CA ARG A 228 24.50 -4.46 -15.67
C ARG A 228 23.37 -3.77 -14.89
N ILE A 229 23.14 -4.27 -13.68
CA ILE A 229 22.26 -3.62 -12.70
C ILE A 229 23.06 -2.52 -11.99
N GLU A 230 22.51 -1.32 -11.96
CA GLU A 230 23.02 -0.18 -11.20
C GLU A 230 21.99 0.26 -10.15
N TYR A 231 22.46 0.69 -8.98
CA TYR A 231 21.60 1.26 -7.95
C TYR A 231 21.56 2.78 -8.07
N ILE A 232 20.37 3.33 -8.27
CA ILE A 232 20.14 4.78 -8.34
C ILE A 232 19.44 5.26 -7.07
N GLY A 233 19.75 6.49 -6.64
CA GLY A 233 19.03 7.17 -5.56
C GLY A 233 18.06 8.23 -6.10
N PRO A 234 17.26 8.85 -5.22
CA PRO A 234 16.20 9.77 -5.62
C PRO A 234 16.74 11.09 -6.21
N LEU A 235 17.98 11.48 -5.88
CA LEU A 235 18.57 12.71 -6.41
C LEU A 235 19.11 12.50 -7.84
N MET A 236 19.57 11.28 -8.16
CA MET A 236 19.96 10.90 -9.52
C MET A 236 18.76 10.79 -10.48
N GLN A 237 17.58 10.37 -9.98
CA GLN A 237 16.48 9.94 -10.84
C GLN A 237 15.92 11.00 -11.81
N PRO A 238 15.71 12.28 -11.43
CA PRO A 238 15.24 13.32 -12.36
C PRO A 238 16.17 13.56 -13.56
N TRP A 239 17.45 13.20 -13.41
CA TRP A 239 18.51 13.38 -14.41
C TRP A 239 18.86 12.09 -15.17
N ALA A 240 18.05 11.03 -15.00
CA ALA A 240 18.27 9.73 -15.62
C ALA A 240 17.10 9.37 -16.55
N ALA A 241 17.39 9.18 -17.85
CA ALA A 241 16.42 8.65 -18.79
C ALA A 241 16.26 7.14 -18.58
N ILE A 242 15.16 6.73 -17.93
CA ILE A 242 14.83 5.36 -17.58
C ILE A 242 13.56 4.91 -18.34
N ALA A 243 13.68 3.91 -19.21
CA ALA A 243 12.55 3.32 -19.92
C ALA A 243 11.74 2.40 -19.00
N CYS A 244 10.41 2.40 -19.15
CA CYS A 244 9.53 1.52 -18.37
C CYS A 244 9.55 0.07 -18.87
N ARG A 245 9.70 -0.12 -20.19
CA ARG A 245 9.84 -1.42 -20.85
C ARG A 245 11.06 -1.44 -21.78
N PRO A 246 11.60 -2.63 -22.12
CA PRO A 246 12.61 -2.77 -23.18
C PRO A 246 12.10 -2.27 -24.54
N SER A 247 10.82 -2.51 -24.88
CA SER A 247 10.20 -2.08 -26.13
C SER A 247 10.08 -0.55 -26.28
N ASP A 248 9.97 0.19 -25.16
CA ASP A 248 9.98 1.66 -25.18
C ASP A 248 11.33 2.21 -25.67
N VAL A 249 12.44 1.52 -25.36
CA VAL A 249 13.79 1.89 -25.80
C VAL A 249 13.89 1.83 -27.32
N GLU A 250 13.48 0.69 -27.91
CA GLU A 250 13.55 0.52 -29.37
C GLU A 250 12.62 1.48 -30.11
N ARG A 251 11.43 1.74 -29.57
CA ARG A 251 10.50 2.72 -30.15
C ARG A 251 11.12 4.12 -30.17
N ASN A 252 11.72 4.56 -29.07
CA ASN A 252 12.41 5.87 -29.04
C ASN A 252 13.67 5.89 -29.92
N ASP A 253 14.46 4.83 -29.99
CA ASP A 253 15.63 4.77 -30.88
C ASP A 253 15.22 4.81 -32.38
N ARG A 254 14.06 4.24 -32.74
CA ARG A 254 13.47 4.38 -34.09
C ARG A 254 13.01 5.83 -34.33
N LEU A 255 12.33 6.46 -33.37
CA LEU A 255 11.89 7.87 -33.46
C LEU A 255 13.08 8.85 -33.52
N LEU A 256 14.13 8.65 -32.72
CA LEU A 256 15.36 9.45 -32.76
C LEU A 256 15.96 9.47 -34.16
N LYS A 257 16.09 8.30 -34.81
CA LYS A 257 16.61 8.18 -36.19
C LYS A 257 15.72 8.86 -37.23
N LEU A 258 14.40 8.82 -37.05
CA LEU A 258 13.44 9.50 -37.93
C LEU A 258 13.51 11.03 -37.77
N HIS A 259 13.75 11.53 -36.55
CA HIS A 259 13.85 12.95 -36.25
C HIS A 259 15.27 13.52 -36.43
N GLU A 260 16.30 12.69 -36.53
CA GLU A 260 17.70 13.09 -36.69
C GLU A 260 17.94 14.07 -37.87
N PRO A 261 17.33 13.91 -39.06
CA PRO A 261 17.44 14.90 -40.14
C PRO A 261 16.86 16.25 -39.73
N ILE A 262 15.65 16.27 -39.15
CA ILE A 262 14.92 17.47 -38.74
C ILE A 262 15.69 18.22 -37.65
N VAL A 263 16.20 17.51 -36.64
CA VAL A 263 17.01 18.10 -35.57
C VAL A 263 18.34 18.63 -36.13
N SER A 264 18.97 17.94 -37.07
CA SER A 264 20.19 18.43 -37.72
C SER A 264 19.95 19.71 -38.53
N GLU A 265 18.76 19.86 -39.13
CA GLU A 265 18.34 21.05 -39.88
C GLU A 265 17.96 22.23 -38.97
N ILE A 266 17.30 21.96 -37.83
CA ILE A 266 17.04 22.95 -36.78
C ILE A 266 18.36 23.45 -36.16
N LEU A 267 19.31 22.56 -35.90
CA LEU A 267 20.63 22.94 -35.38
C LEU A 267 21.43 23.76 -36.41
N ARG A 268 21.38 23.39 -37.70
CA ARG A 268 21.98 24.17 -38.79
C ARG A 268 21.33 25.55 -38.97
N SER A 269 20.01 25.67 -38.83
CA SER A 269 19.30 26.96 -38.98
C SER A 269 19.47 27.87 -37.75
N SER A 270 19.48 27.31 -36.54
CA SER A 270 19.86 28.04 -35.31
C SER A 270 21.31 28.51 -35.34
N SER A 271 22.25 27.70 -35.82
CA SER A 271 23.65 28.11 -36.02
C SER A 271 23.80 29.25 -37.05
N LYS A 272 22.97 29.25 -38.10
CA LYS A 272 22.90 30.38 -39.04
C LYS A 272 22.34 31.65 -38.39
N ARG A 273 21.30 31.56 -37.55
CA ARG A 273 20.77 32.70 -36.78
C ARG A 273 21.77 33.29 -35.78
N SER A 274 22.63 32.48 -35.15
CA SER A 274 23.71 33.02 -34.31
C SER A 274 24.79 33.74 -35.13
N SER A 275 25.08 33.30 -36.36
CA SER A 275 26.06 33.98 -37.22
C SER A 275 25.59 35.34 -37.77
N SER A 276 24.28 35.57 -37.92
CA SER A 276 23.72 36.86 -38.39
C SER A 276 23.61 37.95 -37.31
N LEU A 277 23.85 37.64 -36.04
CA LEU A 277 23.79 38.59 -34.92
C LEU A 277 25.18 39.08 -34.46
N VAL A 278 26.26 38.54 -35.03
CA VAL A 278 27.65 38.86 -34.64
C VAL A 278 28.35 39.76 -35.69
N SER A 279 27.72 40.01 -36.84
CA SER A 279 28.29 40.85 -37.91
C SER A 279 28.23 42.37 -37.66
N THR A 280 27.83 42.83 -36.47
CA THR A 280 27.75 44.25 -36.10
C THR A 280 28.46 44.56 -34.77
N ALA A 281 29.66 44.00 -34.56
CA ALA A 281 30.56 44.44 -33.49
C ALA A 281 32.05 44.28 -33.88
N SER A 282 32.73 45.44 -34.03
CA SER A 282 34.20 45.64 -33.99
C SER A 282 35.11 44.74 -34.84
N SER A 283 35.71 45.35 -35.86
CA SER A 283 36.96 44.94 -36.50
C SER A 283 38.17 45.04 -35.57
N SER A 284 39.00 43.99 -35.45
CA SER A 284 40.48 44.06 -35.65
C SER A 284 41.22 42.78 -35.20
N SER A 285 42.38 42.54 -35.83
CA SER A 285 43.36 41.48 -35.59
C SER A 285 42.95 40.03 -35.93
N SER A 286 43.73 39.42 -36.82
CA SER A 286 43.54 38.10 -37.39
C SER A 286 44.50 37.07 -36.81
N LEU A 287 44.00 35.88 -36.48
CA LEU A 287 44.78 34.63 -36.56
C LEU A 287 43.87 33.42 -36.82
N SER A 288 44.18 32.74 -37.92
CA SER A 288 43.71 31.42 -38.38
C SER A 288 44.12 30.30 -37.40
N SER A 289 43.60 29.07 -37.42
CA SER A 289 42.46 28.41 -38.10
C SER A 289 42.18 27.06 -37.39
N ASP A 290 41.22 26.27 -37.89
CA ASP A 290 41.12 24.81 -37.70
C ASP A 290 40.83 24.22 -36.31
N THR A 291 39.57 23.84 -36.08
CA THR A 291 39.21 22.68 -35.23
C THR A 291 37.95 21.95 -35.76
N ASN A 292 37.99 21.45 -37.00
CA ASN A 292 37.11 20.36 -37.41
C ASN A 292 37.72 19.02 -36.95
N LEU A 293 37.28 18.51 -35.80
CA LEU A 293 37.64 17.16 -35.33
C LEU A 293 36.38 16.40 -34.90
N SER A 294 36.10 15.32 -35.62
CA SER A 294 34.88 14.52 -35.48
C SER A 294 34.87 13.68 -34.19
N ARG A 295 33.64 13.44 -33.69
CA ARG A 295 33.37 12.65 -32.47
C ARG A 295 33.74 11.16 -32.60
N ASP A 296 34.05 10.70 -33.81
CA ASP A 296 34.41 9.30 -34.09
C ASP A 296 35.86 8.94 -33.69
N SER A 297 36.73 9.93 -33.46
CA SER A 297 38.13 9.69 -33.07
C SER A 297 38.34 9.22 -31.63
N LEU A 298 37.30 9.24 -30.79
CA LEU A 298 37.37 8.75 -29.40
C LEU A 298 37.09 7.25 -29.26
N ALA A 299 36.40 6.63 -30.22
CA ALA A 299 36.13 5.19 -30.21
C ALA A 299 37.40 4.35 -30.47
N SER A 300 38.27 4.81 -31.38
CA SER A 300 39.50 4.12 -31.76
C SER A 300 40.55 4.06 -30.63
N ARG A 301 40.53 5.03 -29.70
CA ARG A 301 41.42 5.01 -28.51
C ARG A 301 41.03 4.00 -27.43
N PHE A 302 39.80 3.49 -27.44
CA PHE A 302 39.34 2.53 -26.42
C PHE A 302 39.60 1.05 -26.81
N GLN A 303 39.79 0.75 -28.10
CA GLN A 303 40.06 -0.62 -28.57
C GLN A 303 41.56 -1.00 -28.54
N ALA A 304 42.47 -0.02 -28.60
CA ALA A 304 43.91 -0.23 -28.73
C ALA A 304 44.64 -0.82 -27.49
N LEU A 305 43.93 -1.14 -26.41
CA LEU A 305 44.51 -1.63 -25.14
C LEU A 305 43.97 -3.01 -24.69
N SER A 306 43.31 -3.76 -25.58
CA SER A 306 42.65 -5.04 -25.22
C SER A 306 43.01 -6.26 -26.09
N SER A 307 43.98 -6.12 -27.01
CA SER A 307 44.35 -7.21 -27.94
C SER A 307 45.85 -7.50 -27.96
N SER A 308 46.28 -8.41 -27.09
CA SER A 308 47.60 -9.06 -27.19
C SER A 308 47.52 -10.53 -26.73
N HIS A 309 47.03 -11.41 -27.61
CA HIS A 309 47.59 -12.76 -27.84
C HIS A 309 46.98 -13.37 -29.12
N LYS A 310 47.85 -13.86 -30.02
CA LYS A 310 47.52 -14.70 -31.19
C LYS A 310 47.26 -16.15 -30.71
N THR A 311 46.71 -17.14 -31.42
CA THR A 311 46.69 -17.60 -32.84
C THR A 311 45.44 -18.51 -33.04
N GLY A 312 44.99 -18.98 -34.21
CA GLY A 312 45.44 -18.87 -35.61
C GLY A 312 44.57 -19.71 -36.58
N ASP A 313 45.00 -19.77 -37.84
CA ASP A 313 44.65 -20.69 -38.96
C ASP A 313 43.24 -20.77 -39.63
N ARG A 314 43.23 -20.22 -40.87
CA ARG A 314 43.02 -20.90 -42.19
C ARG A 314 41.63 -21.22 -42.80
N SER A 315 41.63 -20.97 -44.12
CA SER A 315 40.91 -21.59 -45.25
C SER A 315 39.39 -21.38 -45.42
N SER A 316 39.06 -20.67 -46.51
CA SER A 316 37.87 -20.90 -47.34
C SER A 316 38.07 -22.14 -48.25
N PRO A 317 37.02 -22.63 -48.93
CA PRO A 317 36.78 -22.13 -50.30
C PRO A 317 35.28 -21.91 -50.66
N SER A 318 35.09 -21.59 -51.94
CA SER A 318 33.87 -21.36 -52.75
C SER A 318 32.77 -22.46 -52.65
N SER A 319 31.57 -22.41 -53.27
CA SER A 319 31.15 -21.78 -54.55
C SER A 319 29.62 -21.92 -54.80
N LEU A 320 29.07 -21.12 -55.73
CA LEU A 320 27.95 -21.41 -56.68
C LEU A 320 26.55 -21.86 -56.18
N GLY A 321 25.49 -21.36 -56.85
CA GLY A 321 24.11 -21.85 -56.68
C GLY A 321 22.99 -20.92 -57.15
N SER A 322 22.91 -20.58 -58.44
CA SER A 322 21.77 -19.88 -59.06
C SER A 322 20.62 -20.82 -59.42
N TYR A 323 19.34 -20.38 -59.41
CA TYR A 323 18.31 -20.77 -60.40
C TYR A 323 17.11 -19.79 -60.42
N HIS A 324 16.32 -19.83 -61.50
CA HIS A 324 15.37 -18.79 -61.95
C HIS A 324 13.88 -19.03 -61.58
N HIS A 325 13.12 -17.91 -61.66
CA HIS A 325 11.68 -17.69 -61.99
C HIS A 325 10.98 -18.72 -62.94
N PRO A 326 9.63 -18.72 -63.19
CA PRO A 326 8.70 -17.56 -63.19
C PRO A 326 7.20 -17.70 -62.77
N PHE A 327 6.53 -16.52 -62.73
CA PHE A 327 5.11 -16.16 -63.01
C PHE A 327 3.92 -17.14 -62.89
N HIS A 328 2.83 -16.69 -62.25
CA HIS A 328 1.61 -16.29 -63.00
C HIS A 328 0.64 -15.38 -62.20
N THR A 329 -0.17 -14.61 -62.94
CA THR A 329 -1.21 -13.66 -62.48
C THR A 329 -2.62 -14.14 -62.87
N ILE A 330 -3.68 -13.65 -62.20
CA ILE A 330 -4.90 -12.99 -62.77
C ILE A 330 -6.06 -12.84 -61.75
N LYS A 331 -6.93 -11.85 -62.00
CA LYS A 331 -8.06 -11.29 -61.23
C LYS A 331 -9.37 -12.12 -61.30
N ARG A 332 -10.30 -11.94 -60.34
CA ARG A 332 -11.64 -11.27 -60.53
C ARG A 332 -12.59 -11.41 -59.32
N GLU A 333 -13.47 -10.41 -59.17
CA GLU A 333 -14.68 -10.35 -58.29
C GLU A 333 -15.97 -10.64 -59.14
N PRO A 334 -17.21 -10.28 -58.73
CA PRO A 334 -18.12 -10.94 -57.76
C PRO A 334 -19.54 -11.22 -58.35
N ALA A 335 -20.48 -11.76 -57.55
CA ALA A 335 -21.98 -11.76 -57.68
C ALA A 335 -22.60 -12.88 -56.79
N ASP A 336 -23.91 -12.99 -56.43
CA ASP A 336 -25.04 -12.06 -56.13
C ASP A 336 -26.24 -12.91 -55.58
N CYS A 337 -27.37 -12.27 -55.18
CA CYS A 337 -28.76 -12.81 -55.00
C CYS A 337 -29.06 -13.71 -53.75
N GLU A 338 -30.00 -13.38 -52.82
CA GLU A 338 -31.51 -13.36 -52.84
C GLU A 338 -32.17 -14.73 -52.51
N ASP A 339 -33.32 -14.87 -51.81
CA ASP A 339 -34.05 -14.05 -50.80
C ASP A 339 -35.00 -14.97 -49.96
N SER A 340 -35.79 -14.57 -48.94
CA SER A 340 -37.20 -14.08 -49.05
C SER A 340 -37.95 -14.14 -47.69
N ASP A 341 -38.88 -13.19 -47.44
CA ASP A 341 -40.28 -13.30 -46.92
C ASP A 341 -40.63 -13.97 -45.55
N GLU A 342 -41.69 -13.60 -44.79
CA GLU A 342 -42.68 -12.49 -44.87
C GLU A 342 -43.42 -12.23 -43.51
N THR A 343 -44.35 -11.26 -43.52
CA THR A 343 -45.50 -11.02 -42.59
C THR A 343 -45.37 -10.06 -41.40
N SER A 344 -46.48 -9.34 -41.15
CA SER A 344 -46.69 -8.27 -40.15
C SER A 344 -48.13 -8.36 -39.58
N PRO A 345 -48.56 -7.59 -38.55
CA PRO A 345 -48.94 -6.18 -38.75
C PRO A 345 -48.65 -5.21 -37.56
N ARG A 346 -48.93 -3.92 -37.78
CA ARG A 346 -48.58 -2.76 -36.93
C ARG A 346 -49.70 -2.30 -35.99
N VAL A 347 -49.33 -1.70 -34.85
CA VAL A 347 -50.07 -0.57 -34.22
C VAL A 347 -49.07 0.55 -33.85
N ARG A 348 -49.54 1.81 -33.78
CA ARG A 348 -48.76 3.06 -33.92
C ARG A 348 -48.20 3.64 -32.60
N GLY A 349 -47.14 4.47 -32.69
CA GLY A 349 -46.61 5.27 -31.58
C GLY A 349 -45.36 6.12 -31.90
N GLU A 350 -45.48 7.03 -32.88
CA GLU A 350 -44.63 8.21 -33.22
C GLU A 350 -43.13 8.30 -32.82
N ALA A 351 -42.29 8.56 -33.83
CA ALA A 351 -40.91 9.05 -33.68
C ALA A 351 -40.63 10.20 -34.68
N PRO A 352 -39.80 11.21 -34.34
CA PRO A 352 -39.59 12.38 -35.19
C PRO A 352 -38.58 12.17 -36.33
N LYS A 353 -38.90 12.84 -37.44
CA LYS A 353 -38.25 13.03 -38.75
C LYS A 353 -36.73 12.75 -38.89
N LYS A 354 -36.40 12.11 -40.02
CA LYS A 354 -35.04 11.94 -40.58
C LYS A 354 -34.37 13.27 -40.95
N ALA A 355 -33.03 13.26 -40.91
CA ALA A 355 -32.16 14.10 -41.74
C ALA A 355 -31.21 13.17 -42.53
N ASP A 356 -30.77 13.59 -43.72
CA ASP A 356 -30.05 12.75 -44.68
C ASP A 356 -28.58 12.47 -44.29
N PRO A 357 -27.99 11.35 -44.75
CA PRO A 357 -26.59 11.01 -44.46
C PRO A 357 -25.62 11.86 -45.31
N PRO A 358 -24.57 12.46 -44.72
CA PRO A 358 -23.56 13.17 -45.50
C PRO A 358 -22.58 12.20 -46.18
N THR A 359 -22.22 12.52 -47.41
CA THR A 359 -21.28 11.80 -48.27
C THR A 359 -19.89 11.65 -47.62
N THR A 360 -19.36 10.43 -47.60
CA THR A 360 -18.00 10.16 -47.08
C THR A 360 -16.93 10.63 -48.04
N THR A 361 -16.25 11.74 -47.72
CA THR A 361 -14.92 12.06 -48.25
C THR A 361 -13.83 11.45 -47.35
N PRO A 362 -12.66 11.06 -47.90
CA PRO A 362 -11.58 10.51 -47.10
C PRO A 362 -10.95 11.60 -46.23
N ILE A 363 -10.88 11.34 -44.92
CA ILE A 363 -10.30 12.26 -43.93
C ILE A 363 -8.77 12.29 -44.10
N PRO A 364 -8.14 13.46 -44.30
CA PRO A 364 -6.68 13.58 -44.24
C PRO A 364 -6.19 13.33 -42.81
N THR A 365 -5.02 12.68 -42.68
CA THR A 365 -4.34 12.49 -41.40
C THR A 365 -4.13 13.84 -40.71
N THR A 366 -4.78 14.05 -39.57
CA THR A 366 -4.79 15.34 -38.88
C THR A 366 -3.43 15.69 -38.28
N ASP A 367 -2.89 16.84 -38.68
CA ASP A 367 -1.77 17.49 -38.01
C ASP A 367 -2.06 17.76 -36.53
N LEU A 368 -1.02 17.65 -35.70
CA LEU A 368 -1.08 17.99 -34.28
C LEU A 368 -1.19 19.52 -34.12
N PRO A 369 -2.04 20.03 -33.21
CA PRO A 369 -2.19 21.47 -33.01
C PRO A 369 -0.94 22.04 -32.33
N LEU A 370 -0.15 22.80 -33.09
CA LEU A 370 0.86 23.71 -32.56
C LEU A 370 0.15 24.86 -31.82
N LEU A 371 0.22 24.87 -30.49
CA LEU A 371 -0.17 26.05 -29.71
C LEU A 371 0.79 27.21 -30.04
N ALA A 372 0.22 28.40 -30.25
CA ALA A 372 1.00 29.62 -30.43
C ALA A 372 1.72 30.01 -29.12
N PRO A 373 2.92 30.64 -29.20
CA PRO A 373 3.70 30.99 -28.02
C PRO A 373 3.10 32.21 -27.31
N GLY A 374 2.48 31.99 -26.15
CA GLY A 374 2.05 33.02 -25.22
C GLY A 374 2.78 32.89 -23.87
N GLU A 375 3.53 33.93 -23.51
CA GLU A 375 3.96 34.36 -22.16
C GLU A 375 4.22 33.33 -21.03
N GLU A 376 4.69 32.12 -21.34
CA GLU A 376 5.40 31.27 -20.38
C GLU A 376 6.80 30.91 -20.91
N GLY A 377 7.76 30.72 -20.00
CA GLY A 377 9.19 30.70 -20.31
C GLY A 377 9.66 29.57 -21.24
N PRO A 378 10.93 29.61 -21.71
CA PRO A 378 11.46 28.70 -22.73
C PRO A 378 11.45 27.20 -22.35
N ASP A 379 11.12 26.85 -21.11
CA ASP A 379 11.05 25.47 -20.62
C ASP A 379 9.75 24.73 -21.04
N ALA A 380 8.73 25.43 -21.53
CA ALA A 380 7.46 24.82 -21.94
C ALA A 380 7.54 23.94 -23.21
N LEU A 381 8.61 24.04 -24.00
CA LEU A 381 8.80 23.32 -25.27
C LEU A 381 9.16 21.82 -25.13
N PHE A 382 9.36 21.31 -23.91
CA PHE A 382 9.72 19.90 -23.65
C PHE A 382 8.54 18.99 -23.28
N ALA A 383 7.30 19.47 -23.39
CA ALA A 383 6.12 18.71 -22.98
C ALA A 383 5.74 17.56 -23.94
N PHE A 384 6.09 16.34 -23.52
CA PHE A 384 5.49 15.03 -23.87
C PHE A 384 5.83 14.29 -25.18
N ASN A 385 6.32 14.91 -26.26
CA ASN A 385 6.56 14.17 -27.53
C ASN A 385 7.97 14.25 -28.13
N ALA A 386 8.94 14.88 -27.46
CA ALA A 386 10.34 14.84 -27.91
C ALA A 386 10.94 13.43 -27.68
N PRO A 387 11.53 12.77 -28.70
CA PRO A 387 12.15 11.46 -28.50
C PRO A 387 13.39 11.58 -27.60
N VAL A 388 13.41 10.83 -26.50
CA VAL A 388 14.51 10.84 -25.51
C VAL A 388 15.32 9.57 -25.62
N LYS A 389 16.65 9.70 -25.64
CA LYS A 389 17.56 8.57 -25.57
C LYS A 389 17.61 8.01 -24.15
N TYR A 390 17.26 6.75 -23.98
CA TYR A 390 17.30 6.08 -22.68
C TYR A 390 18.70 5.53 -22.38
N ASP A 391 19.15 5.72 -21.14
CA ASP A 391 20.38 5.10 -20.61
C ASP A 391 20.07 3.82 -19.81
N TYR A 392 18.90 3.78 -19.17
CA TYR A 392 18.47 2.69 -18.29
C TYR A 392 17.09 2.17 -18.69
N VAL A 393 16.77 0.98 -18.19
CA VAL A 393 15.44 0.36 -18.26
C VAL A 393 15.08 -0.25 -16.91
N GLU A 394 13.81 -0.19 -16.53
CA GLU A 394 13.29 -0.84 -15.32
C GLU A 394 13.48 -2.37 -15.37
N LEU A 395 13.67 -2.99 -14.19
CA LEU A 395 13.84 -4.45 -14.08
C LEU A 395 12.54 -5.23 -14.29
N LYS A 396 11.41 -4.64 -13.88
CA LYS A 396 10.05 -5.19 -14.00
C LYS A 396 9.07 -4.02 -14.15
N PRO A 397 8.02 -4.14 -14.98
CA PRO A 397 6.94 -3.15 -15.03
C PRO A 397 6.24 -2.92 -13.68
N THR A 398 6.25 -3.91 -12.77
CA THR A 398 5.66 -3.79 -11.43
C THR A 398 6.61 -3.23 -10.36
N ALA A 399 7.87 -2.89 -10.69
CA ALA A 399 8.88 -2.49 -9.71
C ALA A 399 8.51 -1.24 -8.90
N PHE A 400 7.66 -0.36 -9.43
CA PHE A 400 7.15 0.83 -8.74
C PHE A 400 6.04 0.55 -7.71
N LEU A 401 5.54 -0.69 -7.63
CA LEU A 401 4.53 -1.10 -6.65
C LEU A 401 5.17 -1.52 -5.31
N SER A 402 4.42 -1.40 -4.21
CA SER A 402 4.78 -2.05 -2.95
C SER A 402 4.39 -3.52 -2.97
N ILE A 403 4.88 -4.27 -1.97
CA ILE A 403 4.50 -5.67 -1.75
C ILE A 403 2.98 -5.83 -1.73
N ALA A 404 2.23 -5.00 -0.98
CA ALA A 404 0.78 -5.16 -0.88
C ALA A 404 0.04 -4.78 -2.19
N ALA A 405 0.53 -3.76 -2.90
CA ALA A 405 -0.11 -3.28 -4.12
C ALA A 405 0.02 -4.30 -5.28
N SER A 406 1.16 -5.00 -5.38
CA SER A 406 1.42 -6.00 -6.43
C SER A 406 0.69 -7.34 -6.26
N LEU A 407 0.00 -7.56 -5.14
CA LEU A 407 -0.86 -8.75 -4.96
C LEU A 407 -2.28 -8.53 -5.52
N THR A 408 -2.59 -7.31 -5.97
CA THR A 408 -3.85 -6.96 -6.61
C THR A 408 -3.83 -7.48 -8.05
N PRO A 409 -4.68 -8.47 -8.42
CA PRO A 409 -4.71 -8.98 -9.78
C PRO A 409 -5.20 -7.90 -10.75
N TYR A 410 -4.61 -7.83 -11.94
CA TYR A 410 -5.02 -6.94 -13.04
C TYR A 410 -5.22 -5.47 -12.61
N SER A 411 -4.38 -4.96 -11.70
CA SER A 411 -4.55 -3.64 -11.07
C SER A 411 -4.58 -2.47 -12.07
N ASN A 412 -4.00 -2.65 -13.25
CA ASN A 412 -4.00 -1.70 -14.37
C ASN A 412 -5.39 -1.55 -15.05
N HIS A 413 -6.34 -2.45 -14.79
CA HIS A 413 -7.73 -2.37 -15.26
C HIS A 413 -8.72 -1.86 -14.19
N ASN A 414 -8.22 -1.45 -13.02
CA ASN A 414 -9.03 -0.83 -11.96
C ASN A 414 -8.77 0.67 -11.90
N GLN A 415 -9.79 1.46 -11.57
CA GLN A 415 -9.60 2.87 -11.20
C GLN A 415 -8.66 2.99 -9.99
N SER A 416 -7.70 3.93 -10.02
CA SER A 416 -6.65 4.08 -9.00
C SER A 416 -7.12 4.03 -7.54
N PRO A 417 -8.20 4.74 -7.11
CA PRO A 417 -8.67 4.69 -5.72
C PRO A 417 -9.03 3.29 -5.23
N ARG A 418 -9.50 2.41 -6.12
CA ARG A 418 -9.87 1.02 -5.79
C ARG A 418 -8.64 0.19 -5.40
N ASN A 419 -7.51 0.40 -6.08
CA ASN A 419 -6.23 -0.23 -5.73
C ASN A 419 -5.69 0.29 -4.39
N ILE A 420 -5.90 1.59 -4.07
CA ILE A 420 -5.56 2.17 -2.75
C ILE A 420 -6.41 1.52 -1.65
N TYR A 421 -7.73 1.47 -1.83
CA TYR A 421 -8.63 0.80 -0.88
C TYR A 421 -8.31 -0.69 -0.73
N GLN A 422 -7.92 -1.38 -1.81
CA GLN A 422 -7.50 -2.77 -1.72
C GLN A 422 -6.30 -2.94 -0.78
N CYS A 423 -5.27 -2.10 -0.88
CA CYS A 423 -4.13 -2.13 0.02
C CYS A 423 -4.52 -1.92 1.49
N GLN A 424 -5.58 -1.15 1.76
CA GLN A 424 -6.13 -0.93 3.10
C GLN A 424 -6.95 -2.14 3.58
N MET A 425 -7.81 -2.72 2.73
CA MET A 425 -8.63 -3.90 3.04
C MET A 425 -7.77 -5.14 3.27
N LEU A 426 -6.71 -5.34 2.46
CA LEU A 426 -5.72 -6.41 2.62
C LEU A 426 -5.03 -6.36 4.01
N LYS A 427 -4.84 -5.16 4.58
CA LYS A 427 -4.31 -4.96 5.95
C LYS A 427 -5.38 -5.13 7.05
N GLN A 428 -6.61 -5.52 6.71
CA GLN A 428 -7.75 -5.72 7.60
C GLN A 428 -8.42 -7.11 7.48
N THR A 429 -8.05 -7.94 6.49
CA THR A 429 -8.59 -9.31 6.34
C THR A 429 -8.14 -10.25 7.46
N MET A 430 -9.05 -11.14 7.85
CA MET A 430 -8.72 -12.36 8.58
C MET A 430 -8.12 -13.38 7.61
N GLY A 431 -6.82 -13.65 7.76
CA GLY A 431 -6.10 -14.68 7.01
C GLY A 431 -5.40 -15.66 7.94
N THR A 432 -4.21 -16.10 7.54
CA THR A 432 -3.27 -16.83 8.40
C THR A 432 -2.24 -15.87 8.99
N PRO A 433 -2.22 -15.59 10.30
CA PRO A 433 -1.26 -14.65 10.90
C PRO A 433 0.09 -15.29 11.23
N PHE A 434 0.10 -16.60 11.54
CA PHE A 434 1.27 -17.42 11.85
C PHE A 434 0.86 -18.90 11.95
N HIS A 435 1.78 -19.82 11.67
CA HIS A 435 1.57 -21.27 11.86
C HIS A 435 1.82 -21.73 13.31
N CYS A 436 2.75 -21.07 14.03
CA CYS A 436 3.15 -21.40 15.40
C CYS A 436 2.13 -20.98 16.49
N VAL A 437 0.84 -21.26 16.26
CA VAL A 437 -0.27 -20.88 17.14
C VAL A 437 -0.10 -21.38 18.59
N PRO A 438 0.33 -22.64 18.87
CA PRO A 438 0.45 -23.13 20.24
C PRO A 438 1.44 -22.33 21.10
N TYR A 439 2.51 -21.79 20.51
CA TYR A 439 3.58 -21.10 21.22
C TYR A 439 3.36 -19.59 21.38
N ARG A 440 2.28 -19.03 20.82
CA ARG A 440 2.00 -17.59 20.85
C ARG A 440 0.85 -17.23 21.77
N HIS A 441 1.07 -16.17 22.55
CA HIS A 441 0.13 -15.59 23.52
C HIS A 441 -0.13 -14.11 23.20
N ASP A 442 -0.41 -13.81 21.92
CA ASP A 442 -0.75 -12.46 21.46
C ASP A 442 -2.09 -11.99 22.06
N ASN A 443 -2.24 -10.68 22.29
CA ASN A 443 -3.46 -10.09 22.88
C ASN A 443 -4.73 -10.45 22.09
N LYS A 444 -4.67 -10.35 20.77
CA LYS A 444 -5.69 -10.82 19.83
C LYS A 444 -5.02 -11.30 18.54
N ALA A 445 -5.42 -12.46 18.03
CA ALA A 445 -5.06 -12.93 16.69
C ALA A 445 -6.33 -13.40 15.95
N TYR A 446 -6.42 -13.09 14.67
CA TYR A 446 -7.55 -13.49 13.81
C TYR A 446 -7.05 -14.54 12.83
N ARG A 447 -7.71 -15.70 12.79
CA ARG A 447 -7.35 -16.81 11.90
C ARG A 447 -8.58 -17.27 11.10
N LEU A 448 -8.43 -17.43 9.79
CA LEU A 448 -9.41 -18.14 8.96
C LEU A 448 -9.19 -19.66 9.12
N ILE A 449 -10.27 -20.45 9.17
CA ILE A 449 -10.17 -21.91 9.40
C ILE A 449 -9.81 -22.64 8.11
N THR A 450 -10.48 -22.31 7.01
CA THR A 450 -10.37 -22.94 5.68
C THR A 450 -9.85 -21.97 4.61
N PRO A 451 -8.68 -21.33 4.81
CA PRO A 451 -8.13 -20.42 3.81
C PRO A 451 -7.64 -21.20 2.58
N GLN A 452 -7.86 -20.65 1.39
CA GLN A 452 -7.44 -21.25 0.12
C GLN A 452 -6.36 -20.41 -0.57
N ARG A 453 -5.57 -21.04 -1.44
CA ARG A 453 -4.69 -20.34 -2.37
C ARG A 453 -5.52 -19.72 -3.50
N PRO A 454 -5.27 -18.46 -3.89
CA PRO A 454 -6.00 -17.83 -4.99
C PRO A 454 -5.66 -18.51 -6.34
N LEU A 455 -6.68 -18.89 -7.11
CA LEU A 455 -6.50 -19.47 -8.46
C LEU A 455 -5.84 -18.49 -9.44
N VAL A 456 -6.23 -17.22 -9.34
CA VAL A 456 -5.70 -16.09 -10.11
C VAL A 456 -4.70 -15.35 -9.22
N ARG A 457 -3.40 -15.34 -9.54
CA ARG A 457 -2.37 -14.80 -8.64
C ARG A 457 -1.22 -14.15 -9.41
N THR A 458 -0.65 -13.09 -8.88
CA THR A 458 0.50 -12.43 -9.53
C THR A 458 1.77 -13.26 -9.32
N ASN A 459 2.76 -13.12 -10.21
CA ASN A 459 4.08 -13.72 -10.07
C ASN A 459 4.74 -13.28 -8.74
N ASP A 460 4.55 -12.01 -8.36
CA ASP A 460 5.06 -11.46 -7.09
C ASP A 460 4.41 -12.15 -5.85
N TYR A 461 3.16 -12.61 -5.93
CA TYR A 461 2.52 -13.40 -4.84
C TYR A 461 3.29 -14.69 -4.53
N ARG A 462 3.84 -15.34 -5.57
CA ARG A 462 4.69 -16.54 -5.44
C ARG A 462 6.11 -16.19 -5.04
N MET A 463 6.68 -15.10 -5.57
CA MET A 463 8.02 -14.63 -5.21
C MET A 463 8.17 -14.28 -3.71
N PHE A 464 7.06 -13.97 -3.04
CA PHE A 464 7.01 -13.69 -1.60
C PHE A 464 6.43 -14.85 -0.76
N ASP A 465 6.23 -16.04 -1.34
CA ASP A 465 5.69 -17.24 -0.68
C ASP A 465 4.38 -17.01 0.10
N PHE A 466 3.49 -16.14 -0.40
CA PHE A 466 2.18 -15.91 0.21
C PHE A 466 1.22 -17.12 0.09
N ASP A 467 1.60 -18.13 -0.68
CA ASP A 467 0.93 -19.43 -0.79
C ASP A 467 0.80 -20.18 0.55
N ASP A 468 1.68 -19.90 1.52
CA ASP A 468 1.62 -20.45 2.88
C ASP A 468 0.82 -19.56 3.84
N TYR A 469 0.58 -18.30 3.46
CA TYR A 469 -0.20 -17.34 4.24
C TYR A 469 -1.48 -16.86 3.52
N PRO A 470 -2.36 -17.78 3.07
CA PRO A 470 -3.61 -17.41 2.41
C PRO A 470 -4.52 -16.57 3.31
N SER A 471 -5.32 -15.71 2.68
CA SER A 471 -6.02 -14.57 3.30
C SER A 471 -7.51 -14.47 2.95
N GLY A 472 -8.05 -15.54 2.37
CA GLY A 472 -9.37 -15.59 1.75
C GLY A 472 -9.71 -16.98 1.22
N VAL A 473 -10.79 -17.04 0.44
CA VAL A 473 -11.38 -18.26 -0.15
C VAL A 473 -11.74 -17.93 -1.60
N ASN A 474 -11.59 -18.87 -2.53
CA ASN A 474 -12.16 -18.73 -3.88
C ASN A 474 -13.65 -19.02 -3.77
N ALA A 475 -14.50 -18.07 -4.19
CA ALA A 475 -15.95 -18.19 -4.13
C ALA A 475 -16.54 -18.12 -5.55
N VAL A 476 -17.60 -18.89 -5.80
CA VAL A 476 -18.40 -18.74 -7.03
C VAL A 476 -19.28 -17.50 -6.89
N VAL A 477 -19.13 -16.55 -7.80
CA VAL A 477 -19.84 -15.28 -7.80
C VAL A 477 -20.73 -15.18 -9.04
N ALA A 478 -22.01 -14.89 -8.84
CA ALA A 478 -22.93 -14.50 -9.89
C ALA A 478 -23.20 -12.99 -9.82
N VAL A 479 -23.05 -12.30 -10.96
CA VAL A 479 -23.31 -10.86 -11.07
C VAL A 479 -24.73 -10.65 -11.61
N MET A 480 -25.68 -10.41 -10.72
CA MET A 480 -27.09 -10.23 -11.04
C MET A 480 -27.85 -9.45 -9.96
N CYS A 481 -28.97 -8.84 -10.33
CA CYS A 481 -30.00 -8.40 -9.37
C CYS A 481 -30.99 -9.55 -9.20
N TYR A 482 -31.10 -10.11 -7.99
CA TYR A 482 -32.03 -11.24 -7.74
C TYR A 482 -32.86 -11.03 -6.48
N THR A 483 -32.21 -10.71 -5.36
CA THR A 483 -32.86 -10.71 -4.05
C THR A 483 -33.48 -9.38 -3.64
N GLY A 484 -33.04 -8.27 -4.26
CA GLY A 484 -33.34 -6.91 -3.81
C GLY A 484 -32.60 -6.49 -2.52
N PHE A 485 -32.10 -7.44 -1.74
CA PHE A 485 -31.26 -7.20 -0.56
C PHE A 485 -29.77 -6.99 -0.91
N ASP A 486 -29.43 -6.93 -2.20
CA ASP A 486 -28.07 -6.77 -2.75
C ASP A 486 -27.76 -5.32 -3.21
N MET A 487 -28.66 -4.37 -2.96
CA MET A 487 -28.44 -2.93 -3.23
C MET A 487 -27.46 -2.27 -2.25
N GLU A 488 -26.89 -1.11 -2.63
CA GLU A 488 -26.07 -0.24 -1.75
C GLU A 488 -24.93 -0.97 -0.97
N ASP A 489 -24.00 -1.55 -1.72
CA ASP A 489 -22.83 -2.30 -1.21
C ASP A 489 -23.20 -3.49 -0.30
N ALA A 490 -24.43 -3.98 -0.39
CA ALA A 490 -24.78 -5.27 0.15
C ALA A 490 -24.24 -6.41 -0.75
N MET A 491 -24.08 -7.59 -0.15
CA MET A 491 -23.90 -8.84 -0.88
C MET A 491 -24.66 -9.95 -0.16
N ILE A 492 -25.08 -10.94 -0.93
CA ILE A 492 -25.76 -12.14 -0.44
C ILE A 492 -24.74 -13.26 -0.35
N LEU A 493 -24.82 -14.07 0.70
CA LEU A 493 -24.02 -15.29 0.86
C LEU A 493 -24.96 -16.49 0.96
N ASN A 494 -24.65 -17.55 0.22
CA ASN A 494 -25.36 -18.83 0.26
C ASN A 494 -25.28 -19.44 1.67
N LYS A 495 -26.44 -19.67 2.29
CA LYS A 495 -26.55 -20.19 3.65
C LYS A 495 -25.90 -21.57 3.78
N ALA A 496 -26.10 -22.47 2.82
CA ALA A 496 -25.49 -23.80 2.86
C ALA A 496 -23.97 -23.75 2.70
N SER A 497 -23.43 -22.87 1.84
CA SER A 497 -21.97 -22.67 1.74
C SER A 497 -21.38 -22.18 3.05
N MET A 498 -22.07 -21.25 3.73
CA MET A 498 -21.68 -20.79 5.07
C MET A 498 -21.72 -21.93 6.10
N GLU A 499 -22.80 -22.72 6.15
CA GLU A 499 -22.96 -23.85 7.08
C GLU A 499 -21.94 -24.98 6.84
N ARG A 500 -21.53 -25.22 5.58
CA ARG A 500 -20.41 -26.11 5.20
C ARG A 500 -19.02 -25.58 5.63
N GLY A 501 -18.94 -24.39 6.24
CA GLY A 501 -17.71 -23.83 6.79
C GLY A 501 -17.09 -22.70 5.96
N CYS A 502 -17.74 -22.20 4.91
CA CYS A 502 -17.22 -21.08 4.12
C CYS A 502 -17.01 -19.83 5.01
N PHE A 503 -15.89 -19.14 4.79
CA PHE A 503 -15.41 -17.98 5.55
C PHE A 503 -15.39 -18.12 7.09
N HIS A 504 -15.40 -19.34 7.64
CA HIS A 504 -15.36 -19.54 9.09
C HIS A 504 -14.00 -19.12 9.69
N GLY A 505 -14.06 -18.44 10.83
CA GLY A 505 -12.89 -17.89 11.49
C GLY A 505 -12.84 -18.17 12.99
N CYS A 506 -11.65 -18.03 13.57
CA CYS A 506 -11.40 -18.04 15.00
C CYS A 506 -10.67 -16.75 15.42
N VAL A 507 -11.02 -16.23 16.59
CA VAL A 507 -10.31 -15.13 17.24
C VAL A 507 -9.71 -15.64 18.54
N TYR A 508 -8.38 -15.74 18.56
CA TYR A 508 -7.63 -16.03 19.77
C TYR A 508 -7.53 -14.74 20.58
N LYS A 509 -7.84 -14.80 21.87
CA LYS A 509 -7.76 -13.68 22.83
C LYS A 509 -6.97 -14.18 24.04
N THR A 510 -5.83 -13.59 24.34
CA THR A 510 -5.07 -13.95 25.55
C THR A 510 -5.54 -13.09 26.73
N LYS A 511 -5.83 -13.72 27.86
CA LYS A 511 -6.02 -13.07 29.16
C LYS A 511 -4.79 -13.36 30.00
N ILE A 512 -4.04 -12.31 30.33
CA ILE A 512 -2.90 -12.43 31.24
C ILE A 512 -3.40 -12.06 32.64
N VAL A 513 -3.13 -12.94 33.60
CA VAL A 513 -3.50 -12.79 35.01
C VAL A 513 -2.23 -12.82 35.84
N ASP A 514 -2.04 -11.79 36.65
CA ASP A 514 -0.98 -11.71 37.65
C ASP A 514 -1.59 -12.15 38.99
N ALA A 515 -0.96 -13.07 39.72
CA ALA A 515 -1.52 -13.62 40.95
C ALA A 515 -1.65 -12.55 42.05
N ALA A 516 -0.61 -11.76 42.26
CA ALA A 516 -0.65 -10.67 43.23
C ALA A 516 -1.24 -9.38 42.63
N PRO A 517 -1.93 -8.55 43.44
CA PRO A 517 -2.28 -7.19 43.06
C PRO A 517 -1.03 -6.36 42.69
N PRO A 518 -1.09 -5.47 41.68
CA PRO A 518 0.07 -4.67 41.26
C PRO A 518 0.60 -3.73 42.37
N SER A 519 -0.26 -3.37 43.32
CA SER A 519 0.06 -2.55 44.50
C SER A 519 0.82 -3.30 45.61
N SER A 520 0.77 -4.63 45.68
CA SER A 520 1.44 -5.41 46.72
C SER A 520 2.97 -5.20 46.71
N ARG A 521 3.65 -5.46 47.82
CA ARG A 521 5.14 -5.51 47.85
C ARG A 521 5.63 -6.91 47.43
N ALA A 522 6.87 -7.03 46.97
CA ALA A 522 7.41 -8.30 46.45
C ALA A 522 7.29 -9.47 47.44
N ALA A 523 7.64 -9.25 48.72
CA ALA A 523 7.52 -10.26 49.78
C ALA A 523 6.07 -10.65 50.14
N THR A 524 5.09 -9.77 49.89
CA THR A 524 3.66 -10.10 50.04
C THR A 524 3.14 -10.79 48.78
N ALA A 525 3.73 -10.53 47.62
CA ALA A 525 3.27 -11.04 46.34
C ALA A 525 3.63 -12.52 46.10
N SER A 526 4.70 -13.02 46.71
CA SER A 526 5.03 -14.46 46.74
C SER A 526 4.04 -15.31 47.55
N GLN A 527 3.18 -14.68 48.36
CA GLN A 527 2.11 -15.35 49.11
C GLN A 527 0.85 -15.63 48.24
N TYR A 528 0.77 -15.04 47.05
CA TYR A 528 -0.35 -15.23 46.11
C TYR A 528 -0.01 -16.31 45.09
N ASN A 529 -0.76 -17.41 45.10
CA ASN A 529 -0.59 -18.52 44.19
C ASN A 529 -1.90 -18.88 43.49
N PHE A 530 -1.80 -19.46 42.30
CA PHE A 530 -2.96 -20.04 41.62
C PHE A 530 -3.34 -21.37 42.29
N GLY A 531 -4.63 -21.63 42.44
CA GLY A 531 -5.09 -22.89 43.04
C GLY A 531 -6.59 -22.92 43.30
N ASN A 532 -7.16 -24.13 43.26
CA ASN A 532 -8.59 -24.36 43.52
C ASN A 532 -8.88 -25.32 44.68
N LEU A 533 -7.86 -25.96 45.25
CA LEU A 533 -8.04 -26.90 46.35
C LEU A 533 -8.34 -26.19 47.67
N ASN A 534 -9.12 -26.87 48.51
CA ASN A 534 -9.29 -26.53 49.93
C ASN A 534 -8.27 -27.30 50.77
N ALA A 535 -8.16 -26.99 52.07
CA ALA A 535 -7.30 -27.72 53.02
C ALA A 535 -7.54 -29.25 53.03
N PHE A 536 -8.75 -29.70 52.68
CA PHE A 536 -9.15 -31.11 52.57
C PHE A 536 -8.96 -31.71 51.16
N GLY A 537 -8.17 -31.09 50.27
CA GLY A 537 -7.89 -31.60 48.91
C GLY A 537 -9.07 -31.58 47.93
N ARG A 538 -10.25 -31.10 48.33
CA ARG A 538 -11.43 -30.96 47.46
C ARG A 538 -11.38 -29.65 46.65
N LYS A 539 -11.80 -29.70 45.38
CA LYS A 539 -12.00 -28.52 44.53
C LYS A 539 -13.09 -27.61 45.11
N PHE A 540 -12.84 -26.30 45.22
CA PHE A 540 -13.84 -25.31 45.64
C PHE A 540 -14.84 -24.99 44.51
N LEU A 541 -14.33 -24.81 43.28
CA LEU A 541 -15.14 -24.63 42.09
C LEU A 541 -15.04 -25.88 41.20
N PRO A 542 -16.14 -26.57 40.87
CA PRO A 542 -16.09 -27.77 40.03
C PRO A 542 -15.66 -27.46 38.58
N SER A 543 -15.84 -26.22 38.12
CA SER A 543 -15.46 -25.78 36.77
C SER A 543 -13.97 -25.48 36.58
N LEU A 544 -13.15 -25.59 37.64
CA LEU A 544 -11.71 -25.36 37.61
C LEU A 544 -10.97 -26.63 38.08
N ASP A 545 -9.77 -26.84 37.55
CA ASP A 545 -8.83 -27.87 38.01
C ASP A 545 -8.07 -27.43 39.26
N ALA A 546 -7.29 -28.34 39.82
CA ALA A 546 -6.59 -28.15 41.09
C ALA A 546 -5.65 -26.93 41.09
N ASP A 547 -5.08 -26.63 39.92
CA ASP A 547 -4.18 -25.52 39.61
C ASP A 547 -4.85 -24.12 39.63
N GLY A 548 -6.18 -24.04 39.71
CA GLY A 548 -6.92 -22.78 39.67
C GLY A 548 -7.40 -22.35 38.29
N PHE A 549 -7.24 -23.16 37.24
CA PHE A 549 -7.63 -22.83 35.86
C PHE A 549 -8.69 -23.81 35.32
N PRO A 550 -9.50 -23.39 34.32
CA PRO A 550 -10.44 -24.29 33.65
C PRO A 550 -9.69 -25.27 32.71
N PRO A 551 -10.16 -26.53 32.57
CA PRO A 551 -9.53 -27.53 31.72
C PRO A 551 -9.43 -27.06 30.25
N ILE A 552 -8.38 -27.50 29.56
CA ILE A 552 -8.17 -27.18 28.14
C ILE A 552 -9.34 -27.77 27.33
N GLY A 553 -9.91 -26.98 26.42
CA GLY A 553 -11.12 -27.30 25.67
C GLY A 553 -12.42 -26.85 26.33
N ALA A 554 -12.43 -26.49 27.63
CA ALA A 554 -13.64 -26.07 28.32
C ALA A 554 -14.27 -24.81 27.71
N GLN A 555 -15.60 -24.76 27.62
CA GLN A 555 -16.34 -23.59 27.21
C GLN A 555 -16.56 -22.64 28.40
N ILE A 556 -16.25 -21.36 28.20
CA ILE A 556 -16.39 -20.28 29.19
C ILE A 556 -17.39 -19.26 28.64
N VAL A 557 -18.36 -18.88 29.48
CA VAL A 557 -19.36 -17.84 29.19
C VAL A 557 -19.19 -16.62 30.10
N LYS A 558 -19.89 -15.53 29.80
CA LYS A 558 -19.84 -14.29 30.62
C LYS A 558 -20.27 -14.61 32.06
N GLY A 559 -19.42 -14.28 33.03
CA GLY A 559 -19.62 -14.56 34.45
C GLY A 559 -18.91 -15.81 34.96
N SER A 560 -18.59 -16.78 34.11
CA SER A 560 -17.86 -17.98 34.52
C SER A 560 -16.46 -17.64 35.07
N PRO A 561 -16.00 -18.28 36.15
CA PRO A 561 -14.63 -18.12 36.64
C PRO A 561 -13.65 -18.75 35.63
N TYR A 562 -12.56 -18.05 35.31
CA TYR A 562 -11.48 -18.57 34.44
C TYR A 562 -10.10 -18.60 35.11
N CYS A 563 -10.01 -18.12 36.36
CA CYS A 563 -8.84 -18.21 37.22
C CYS A 563 -9.26 -17.99 38.68
N ARG A 564 -8.70 -18.78 39.61
CA ARG A 564 -8.79 -18.56 41.07
C ARG A 564 -7.37 -18.38 41.65
N VAL A 565 -7.20 -17.33 42.44
CA VAL A 565 -5.99 -17.05 43.20
C VAL A 565 -6.28 -17.24 44.68
N HIS A 566 -5.40 -17.92 45.41
CA HIS A 566 -5.42 -17.99 46.86
C HIS A 566 -4.25 -17.20 47.45
N ASN A 567 -4.43 -16.67 48.66
CA ASN A 567 -3.36 -16.03 49.43
C ASN A 567 -3.01 -16.90 50.64
N SER A 568 -1.76 -17.30 50.75
CA SER A 568 -1.24 -18.16 51.82
C SER A 568 -1.21 -17.48 53.20
N SER A 569 -1.30 -16.15 53.29
CA SER A 569 -1.27 -15.43 54.58
C SER A 569 -2.64 -15.22 55.25
N ALA A 570 -3.73 -15.63 54.62
CA ALA A 570 -5.07 -15.54 55.18
C ALA A 570 -5.57 -16.93 55.63
N SER A 571 -6.19 -17.01 56.80
CA SER A 571 -6.64 -18.28 57.38
C SER A 571 -7.54 -19.08 56.42
N ALA A 572 -7.30 -20.39 56.36
CA ALA A 572 -7.36 -21.21 55.13
C ALA A 572 -8.77 -21.52 54.56
N THR A 573 -9.82 -20.80 54.95
CA THR A 573 -11.21 -21.23 54.73
C THR A 573 -11.97 -20.44 53.64
N VAL A 574 -11.67 -19.16 53.37
CA VAL A 574 -12.57 -18.32 52.52
C VAL A 574 -11.91 -17.39 51.48
N SER A 575 -10.79 -16.71 51.74
CA SER A 575 -10.38 -15.54 50.91
C SER A 575 -9.60 -15.85 49.62
N GLY A 576 -10.24 -16.55 48.67
CA GLY A 576 -9.72 -16.73 47.31
C GLY A 576 -10.32 -15.74 46.31
N THR A 577 -9.50 -14.93 45.64
CA THR A 577 -9.95 -13.99 44.61
C THR A 577 -10.28 -14.75 43.32
N GLN A 578 -11.52 -14.57 42.83
CA GLN A 578 -12.00 -15.21 41.60
C GLN A 578 -12.03 -14.21 40.44
N HIS A 579 -11.38 -14.55 39.33
CA HIS A 579 -11.43 -13.77 38.10
C HIS A 579 -12.52 -14.34 37.17
N ALA A 580 -13.65 -13.64 37.10
CA ALA A 580 -14.75 -13.95 36.19
C ALA A 580 -14.50 -13.43 34.76
N TYR A 581 -14.96 -14.18 33.76
CA TYR A 581 -14.87 -13.82 32.35
C TYR A 581 -15.88 -12.71 32.01
N LYS A 582 -15.39 -11.58 31.48
CA LYS A 582 -16.19 -10.34 31.30
C LYS A 582 -16.64 -10.07 29.86
N ASP A 583 -16.08 -10.77 28.87
CA ASP A 583 -16.50 -10.58 27.48
C ASP A 583 -17.81 -11.33 27.22
N GLY A 584 -18.67 -10.81 26.34
CA GLY A 584 -20.02 -11.34 26.13
C GLY A 584 -20.13 -12.53 25.16
N GLU A 585 -19.01 -12.99 24.61
CA GLU A 585 -18.97 -14.06 23.60
C GLU A 585 -18.43 -15.34 24.24
N PRO A 586 -19.04 -16.52 23.99
CA PRO A 586 -18.49 -17.77 24.47
C PRO A 586 -17.09 -18.01 23.88
N ALA A 587 -16.19 -18.55 24.70
CA ALA A 587 -14.82 -18.85 24.30
C ALA A 587 -14.39 -20.20 24.85
N TYR A 588 -13.54 -20.91 24.11
CA TYR A 588 -12.95 -22.17 24.54
C TYR A 588 -11.55 -21.95 25.09
N VAL A 589 -11.15 -22.67 26.14
CA VAL A 589 -9.78 -22.68 26.63
C VAL A 589 -8.89 -23.37 25.61
N ASP A 590 -7.88 -22.67 25.10
CA ASP A 590 -7.00 -23.17 24.03
C ASP A 590 -5.59 -23.50 24.54
N GLY A 591 -5.20 -22.92 25.68
CA GLY A 591 -3.98 -23.26 26.40
C GLY A 591 -3.74 -22.31 27.57
N VAL A 592 -3.13 -22.83 28.64
CA VAL A 592 -2.70 -22.06 29.80
C VAL A 592 -1.17 -22.16 29.87
N ALA A 593 -0.48 -21.03 29.86
CA ALA A 593 0.96 -20.99 30.03
C ALA A 593 1.32 -20.22 31.30
N PHE A 594 1.96 -20.91 32.24
CA PHE A 594 2.54 -20.32 33.43
C PHE A 594 3.82 -19.55 33.08
N THR A 595 3.98 -18.39 33.68
CA THR A 595 5.21 -17.61 33.65
C THR A 595 5.63 -17.38 35.10
N ALA A 596 6.45 -18.30 35.61
CA ALA A 596 7.16 -18.07 36.86
C ALA A 596 8.05 -16.81 36.71
N PRO A 597 8.23 -16.00 37.77
CA PRO A 597 9.40 -15.13 37.83
C PRO A 597 10.65 -16.03 37.71
N PRO A 598 11.67 -15.67 36.92
CA PRO A 598 12.92 -16.41 36.92
C PRO A 598 13.57 -16.25 38.30
N ASP A 599 13.95 -17.37 38.92
CA ASP A 599 14.65 -17.34 40.20
C ASP A 599 16.01 -16.65 40.10
N ALA A 600 16.39 -15.99 41.20
CA ALA A 600 17.75 -15.54 41.50
C ALA A 600 18.50 -14.70 40.43
N SER A 601 17.95 -13.55 39.98
CA SER A 601 18.77 -12.31 39.83
C SER A 601 17.95 -11.05 39.51
N ALA A 602 18.34 -9.94 40.14
CA ALA A 602 17.60 -8.69 40.34
C ALA A 602 17.15 -7.87 39.09
N GLU A 603 17.57 -8.18 37.86
CA GLU A 603 17.58 -7.17 36.79
C GLU A 603 16.24 -6.87 36.08
N ARG A 604 15.22 -7.74 36.14
CA ARG A 604 13.98 -7.52 35.37
C ARG A 604 12.87 -6.78 36.14
N ILE A 605 12.97 -6.70 37.47
CA ILE A 605 11.95 -6.14 38.37
C ILE A 605 11.70 -4.64 38.09
N TYR A 606 12.73 -3.88 37.72
CA TYR A 606 12.65 -2.43 37.45
C TYR A 606 11.95 -2.04 36.13
N ARG A 607 11.71 -2.96 35.19
CA ARG A 607 11.06 -2.63 33.89
C ARG A 607 9.64 -3.16 33.71
N THR A 608 9.24 -4.20 34.43
CA THR A 608 7.90 -4.82 34.27
C THR A 608 6.98 -4.66 35.47
N GLY A 609 7.49 -4.31 36.65
CA GLY A 609 6.67 -4.09 37.86
C GLY A 609 5.96 -5.35 38.39
N LEU A 610 6.31 -6.53 37.86
CA LEU A 610 5.70 -7.81 38.23
C LEU A 610 6.19 -8.29 39.60
N LYS A 611 5.26 -8.82 40.39
CA LYS A 611 5.48 -9.33 41.73
C LYS A 611 4.60 -10.58 41.87
N GLY A 612 5.17 -11.74 42.16
CA GLY A 612 4.45 -13.03 42.20
C GLY A 612 4.30 -13.72 40.84
N CYS A 613 3.62 -14.87 40.84
CA CYS A 613 3.42 -15.73 39.67
C CYS A 613 2.46 -15.10 38.64
N ARG A 614 2.73 -15.31 37.34
CA ARG A 614 1.88 -14.86 36.23
C ARG A 614 1.38 -16.06 35.44
N ALA A 615 0.16 -16.00 34.94
CA ALA A 615 -0.40 -16.99 34.01
C ALA A 615 -1.01 -16.29 32.78
N SER A 616 -0.92 -16.94 31.63
CA SER A 616 -1.54 -16.46 30.39
C SER A 616 -2.49 -17.52 29.83
N VAL A 617 -3.79 -17.22 29.90
CA VAL A 617 -4.88 -18.07 29.43
C VAL A 617 -5.22 -17.65 28.00
N ARG A 618 -4.89 -18.48 27.01
CA ARG A 618 -5.30 -18.28 25.62
C ARG A 618 -6.71 -18.84 25.43
N LEU A 619 -7.61 -17.99 24.94
CA LEU A 619 -9.01 -18.32 24.70
C LEU A 619 -9.32 -18.23 23.20
N ARG A 620 -9.97 -19.26 22.65
CA ARG A 620 -10.37 -19.34 21.24
C ARG A 620 -11.87 -19.07 21.11
N CYS A 621 -12.23 -17.94 20.50
CA CYS A 621 -13.61 -17.61 20.14
C CYS A 621 -13.88 -18.02 18.70
N VAL A 622 -14.75 -19.00 18.47
CA VAL A 622 -15.19 -19.38 17.11
C VAL A 622 -16.16 -18.32 16.59
N ARG A 623 -15.99 -17.89 15.33
CA ARG A 623 -16.75 -16.81 14.68
C ARG A 623 -17.23 -17.28 13.31
N LYS A 624 -18.45 -17.82 13.23
CA LYS A 624 -19.15 -18.01 11.94
C LYS A 624 -19.43 -16.65 11.27
N PRO A 625 -19.60 -16.57 9.95
CA PRO A 625 -20.17 -15.40 9.28
C PRO A 625 -21.54 -15.04 9.88
N VAL A 626 -21.81 -13.76 10.09
CA VAL A 626 -23.12 -13.25 10.52
C VAL A 626 -23.54 -12.05 9.68
N ILE A 627 -24.84 -11.80 9.60
CA ILE A 627 -25.39 -10.63 8.91
C ILE A 627 -24.75 -9.34 9.43
N GLY A 628 -24.38 -8.48 8.48
CA GLY A 628 -23.64 -7.23 8.63
C GLY A 628 -22.11 -7.36 8.72
N ASP A 629 -21.56 -8.59 8.76
CA ASP A 629 -20.12 -8.80 8.59
C ASP A 629 -19.65 -8.32 7.21
N LYS A 630 -18.37 -8.00 7.09
CA LYS A 630 -17.83 -7.30 5.92
C LYS A 630 -16.87 -8.19 5.16
N PHE A 631 -17.08 -8.26 3.85
CA PHE A 631 -16.29 -9.03 2.90
C PHE A 631 -15.76 -8.09 1.81
N ALA A 632 -14.67 -8.49 1.17
CA ALA A 632 -14.13 -7.76 0.04
C ALA A 632 -13.55 -8.71 -1.01
N SER A 633 -13.71 -8.40 -2.29
CA SER A 633 -12.87 -8.99 -3.35
C SER A 633 -11.47 -8.36 -3.31
N ARG A 634 -10.57 -8.80 -4.20
CA ARG A 634 -9.24 -8.17 -4.34
C ARG A 634 -9.23 -6.86 -5.14
N HIS A 635 -10.38 -6.29 -5.47
CA HIS A 635 -10.48 -5.08 -6.30
C HIS A 635 -10.96 -3.84 -5.52
N GLY A 636 -10.83 -3.83 -4.19
CA GLY A 636 -11.38 -2.75 -3.36
C GLY A 636 -12.92 -2.71 -3.35
N GLN A 637 -13.59 -3.73 -3.91
CA GLN A 637 -15.03 -3.94 -3.79
C GLN A 637 -15.30 -4.57 -2.42
N LYS A 638 -15.80 -3.76 -1.51
CA LYS A 638 -16.14 -4.14 -0.15
C LYS A 638 -17.65 -4.11 -0.01
N GLY A 639 -18.23 -5.23 0.40
CA GLY A 639 -19.66 -5.29 0.70
C GLY A 639 -19.95 -5.78 2.11
N ILE A 640 -21.20 -5.57 2.51
CA ILE A 640 -21.78 -5.99 3.79
C ILE A 640 -22.68 -7.20 3.50
N LEU A 641 -22.52 -8.29 4.26
CA LEU A 641 -23.45 -9.41 4.16
C LEU A 641 -24.84 -8.97 4.64
N SER A 642 -25.79 -8.75 3.73
CA SER A 642 -27.14 -8.30 4.09
C SER A 642 -28.03 -9.45 4.55
N MET A 643 -28.00 -10.56 3.82
CA MET A 643 -28.81 -11.74 4.10
C MET A 643 -28.05 -13.03 3.77
N LEU A 644 -28.28 -14.06 4.59
CA LEU A 644 -27.90 -15.44 4.31
C LEU A 644 -29.07 -16.07 3.56
N TRP A 645 -28.93 -16.28 2.25
CA TRP A 645 -30.03 -16.76 1.41
C TRP A 645 -30.12 -18.29 1.45
N PRO A 646 -31.32 -18.89 1.60
CA PRO A 646 -31.50 -20.34 1.56
C PRO A 646 -30.96 -20.94 0.25
N HIS A 647 -30.41 -22.14 0.30
CA HIS A 647 -29.75 -22.77 -0.85
C HIS A 647 -30.76 -23.18 -1.93
N GLU A 648 -31.93 -23.62 -1.47
CA GLU A 648 -33.14 -23.94 -2.21
C GLU A 648 -33.66 -22.75 -3.05
N ASP A 649 -33.60 -21.54 -2.52
CA ASP A 649 -34.10 -20.32 -3.19
C ASP A 649 -33.06 -19.64 -4.09
N MET A 650 -31.79 -20.06 -4.04
CA MET A 650 -30.71 -19.48 -4.84
C MET A 650 -30.89 -19.80 -6.34
N PRO A 651 -30.41 -18.93 -7.25
CA PRO A 651 -30.35 -19.28 -8.66
C PRO A 651 -29.30 -20.37 -8.89
N PHE A 652 -29.54 -21.27 -9.84
CA PHE A 652 -28.66 -22.40 -10.16
C PHE A 652 -28.43 -22.52 -11.67
N SER A 653 -27.26 -23.03 -12.09
CA SER A 653 -26.95 -23.25 -13.51
C SER A 653 -27.53 -24.56 -14.05
N GLU A 654 -27.51 -24.75 -15.37
CA GLU A 654 -27.78 -26.05 -16.01
C GLU A 654 -26.95 -27.20 -15.42
N THR A 655 -25.71 -26.92 -15.00
CA THR A 655 -24.82 -27.89 -14.34
C THR A 655 -25.16 -28.14 -12.86
N GLY A 656 -26.21 -27.52 -12.33
CA GLY A 656 -26.60 -27.60 -10.92
C GLY A 656 -25.66 -26.82 -9.97
N LEU A 657 -24.80 -25.95 -10.50
CA LEU A 657 -23.95 -25.10 -9.67
C LEU A 657 -24.78 -23.95 -9.08
N VAL A 658 -24.78 -23.87 -7.75
CA VAL A 658 -25.37 -22.78 -6.99
C VAL A 658 -24.24 -21.84 -6.55
N PRO A 659 -24.28 -20.53 -6.84
CA PRO A 659 -23.20 -19.62 -6.50
C PRO A 659 -23.09 -19.45 -4.98
N ASP A 660 -21.89 -19.10 -4.50
CA ASP A 660 -21.65 -18.77 -3.10
C ASP A 660 -22.09 -17.35 -2.76
N ILE A 661 -21.85 -16.41 -3.69
CA ILE A 661 -22.08 -14.97 -3.50
C ILE A 661 -22.88 -14.42 -4.68
N LEU A 662 -23.93 -13.65 -4.38
CA LEU A 662 -24.57 -12.77 -5.38
C LEU A 662 -24.03 -11.35 -5.20
N PHE A 663 -23.64 -10.73 -6.31
CA PHE A 663 -23.17 -9.35 -6.35
C PHE A 663 -23.97 -8.52 -7.35
N ASN A 664 -24.45 -7.37 -6.92
CA ASN A 664 -25.32 -6.54 -7.73
C ASN A 664 -24.54 -5.80 -8.85
N PRO A 665 -24.95 -5.90 -10.14
CA PRO A 665 -24.28 -5.26 -11.27
C PRO A 665 -24.19 -3.73 -11.17
N HIS A 666 -25.11 -3.06 -10.48
CA HIS A 666 -25.06 -1.61 -10.25
C HIS A 666 -23.83 -1.19 -9.42
N GLY A 667 -23.15 -2.13 -8.75
CA GLY A 667 -21.88 -1.91 -8.06
C GLY A 667 -20.66 -1.69 -8.97
N PHE A 668 -20.77 -1.91 -10.29
CA PHE A 668 -19.65 -1.73 -11.24
C PHE A 668 -19.52 -0.33 -11.85
N PRO A 669 -20.57 0.33 -12.40
CA PRO A 669 -20.42 1.60 -13.14
C PRO A 669 -19.74 2.72 -12.35
N SER A 670 -20.13 2.91 -11.09
CA SER A 670 -19.56 3.94 -10.19
C SER A 670 -18.17 3.58 -9.65
N ARG A 671 -17.71 2.35 -9.84
CA ARG A 671 -16.47 1.83 -9.24
C ARG A 671 -15.39 1.49 -10.26
N MET A 672 -15.78 1.19 -11.50
CA MET A 672 -14.91 0.88 -12.64
C MET A 672 -13.85 -0.18 -12.29
N THR A 673 -14.27 -1.24 -11.58
CA THR A 673 -13.42 -2.36 -11.15
C THR A 673 -13.43 -3.48 -12.20
N ILE A 674 -13.03 -3.15 -13.43
CA ILE A 674 -13.06 -4.10 -14.57
C ILE A 674 -12.13 -5.29 -14.33
N GLY A 675 -11.03 -5.09 -13.59
CA GLY A 675 -10.15 -6.19 -13.19
C GLY A 675 -10.86 -7.32 -12.43
N MET A 676 -11.97 -7.05 -11.73
CA MET A 676 -12.76 -8.07 -11.02
C MET A 676 -13.55 -8.97 -11.98
N LEU A 677 -14.00 -8.43 -13.12
CA LEU A 677 -14.64 -9.20 -14.18
C LEU A 677 -13.59 -10.08 -14.87
N ILE A 678 -12.40 -9.53 -15.13
CA ILE A 678 -11.27 -10.30 -15.67
C ILE A 678 -10.84 -11.40 -14.67
N GLU A 679 -10.76 -11.11 -13.35
CA GLU A 679 -10.50 -12.13 -12.32
C GLU A 679 -11.55 -13.25 -12.38
N SER A 680 -12.84 -12.92 -12.54
CA SER A 680 -13.93 -13.90 -12.62
C SER A 680 -13.79 -14.86 -13.80
N MET A 681 -13.53 -14.34 -15.02
CA MET A 681 -13.29 -15.16 -16.21
C MET A 681 -12.02 -16.00 -16.07
N ALA A 682 -10.92 -15.38 -15.61
CA ALA A 682 -9.65 -16.04 -15.40
C ALA A 682 -9.76 -17.17 -14.36
N GLY A 683 -10.46 -16.94 -13.25
CA GLY A 683 -10.67 -17.91 -12.17
C GLY A 683 -11.56 -19.07 -12.59
N LYS A 684 -12.56 -18.82 -13.45
CA LYS A 684 -13.37 -19.87 -14.07
C LYS A 684 -12.53 -20.75 -15.00
N ALA A 685 -11.77 -20.14 -15.91
CA ALA A 685 -10.83 -20.86 -16.78
C ALA A 685 -9.74 -21.60 -15.97
N ALA A 686 -9.29 -21.03 -14.85
CA ALA A 686 -8.34 -21.67 -13.93
C ALA A 686 -8.87 -22.98 -13.35
N ALA A 687 -10.11 -22.97 -12.87
CA ALA A 687 -10.73 -24.13 -12.25
C ALA A 687 -10.98 -25.25 -13.27
N VAL A 688 -11.49 -24.91 -14.46
CA VAL A 688 -11.83 -25.92 -15.48
C VAL A 688 -10.59 -26.56 -16.12
N HIS A 689 -9.55 -25.77 -16.40
CA HIS A 689 -8.27 -26.29 -16.93
C HIS A 689 -7.31 -26.80 -15.85
N GLY A 690 -7.71 -26.81 -14.57
CA GLY A 690 -6.89 -27.29 -13.45
C GLY A 690 -5.57 -26.51 -13.24
N ALA A 691 -5.53 -25.24 -13.60
CA ALA A 691 -4.30 -24.46 -13.76
C ALA A 691 -4.36 -23.08 -13.06
N TYR A 692 -3.23 -22.59 -12.54
CA TYR A 692 -3.17 -21.25 -11.93
C TYR A 692 -2.90 -20.17 -12.98
N GLN A 693 -3.71 -19.12 -12.99
CA GLN A 693 -3.52 -17.99 -13.91
C GLN A 693 -2.60 -16.94 -13.31
N ASP A 694 -1.65 -16.46 -14.10
CA ASP A 694 -0.87 -15.28 -13.73
C ASP A 694 -1.67 -13.98 -13.96
N ALA A 695 -1.72 -13.18 -12.90
CA ALA A 695 -2.49 -11.94 -12.82
C ALA A 695 -1.65 -10.67 -12.75
N THR A 696 -0.35 -10.79 -13.06
CA THR A 696 0.62 -9.69 -12.95
C THR A 696 0.17 -8.50 -13.80
N PRO A 697 0.07 -7.28 -13.22
CA PRO A 697 -0.29 -6.08 -13.96
C PRO A 697 0.66 -5.83 -15.14
N PHE A 698 0.11 -5.30 -16.23
CA PHE A 698 0.85 -5.00 -17.48
C PHE A 698 1.46 -6.21 -18.23
N ARG A 699 1.11 -7.46 -17.86
CA ARG A 699 1.52 -8.64 -18.65
C ARG A 699 0.93 -8.61 -20.07
N LEU A 700 1.64 -9.24 -21.00
CA LEU A 700 1.16 -9.54 -22.35
C LEU A 700 0.43 -10.89 -22.33
N PHE A 701 -0.62 -11.02 -23.14
CA PHE A 701 -1.38 -12.27 -23.29
C PHE A 701 -1.07 -12.85 -24.68
N PRO A 702 -0.37 -14.00 -24.77
CA PRO A 702 -0.04 -14.60 -26.07
C PRO A 702 -1.30 -15.13 -26.76
N PRO A 703 -1.35 -15.13 -28.10
CA PRO A 703 -2.56 -15.49 -28.83
C PRO A 703 -2.96 -16.96 -28.63
N GLN A 704 -4.25 -17.19 -28.44
CA GLN A 704 -4.81 -18.54 -28.32
C GLN A 704 -5.50 -18.94 -29.62
N THR A 705 -5.19 -20.13 -30.14
CA THR A 705 -5.91 -20.70 -31.28
C THR A 705 -7.34 -21.09 -30.87
N PRO A 706 -8.37 -20.83 -31.71
CA PRO A 706 -9.74 -21.26 -31.42
C PRO A 706 -9.87 -22.77 -31.25
N THR A 707 -9.12 -23.54 -32.05
CA THR A 707 -9.16 -25.01 -32.16
C THR A 707 -8.43 -25.76 -31.05
N GLY A 708 -7.80 -25.08 -30.07
CA GLY A 708 -7.15 -25.77 -28.96
C GLY A 708 -5.74 -26.34 -29.21
N SER A 709 -5.21 -26.22 -30.44
CA SER A 709 -3.87 -26.71 -30.80
C SER A 709 -2.73 -26.11 -29.97
N ASN A 710 -2.88 -24.87 -29.50
CA ASN A 710 -1.91 -24.22 -28.62
C ASN A 710 -2.07 -24.77 -27.19
N LYS A 711 -1.04 -25.47 -26.71
CA LYS A 711 -0.93 -25.93 -25.31
C LYS A 711 -1.27 -24.79 -24.35
N TRP A 712 -2.19 -25.04 -23.40
CA TRP A 712 -2.56 -24.06 -22.39
C TRP A 712 -1.31 -23.58 -21.63
N LEU A 713 -0.94 -22.31 -21.84
CA LEU A 713 0.39 -21.77 -21.52
C LEU A 713 0.52 -21.34 -20.06
N ASP A 714 -0.59 -21.04 -19.38
CA ASP A 714 -0.62 -20.71 -17.97
C ASP A 714 -0.59 -21.98 -17.08
N GLN A 715 0.43 -22.84 -17.24
CA GLN A 715 0.79 -23.86 -16.22
C GLN A 715 1.48 -23.20 -14.99
N GLY A 716 1.06 -21.97 -14.64
CA GLY A 716 1.70 -21.13 -13.64
C GLY A 716 3.21 -21.08 -13.82
N GLY A 717 3.68 -20.57 -14.97
CA GLY A 717 5.07 -20.62 -15.42
C GLY A 717 6.09 -20.59 -14.28
N TYR A 718 6.65 -21.75 -13.95
CA TYR A 718 7.80 -21.82 -13.06
C TYR A 718 8.92 -21.05 -13.77
N HIS A 719 9.42 -19.99 -13.12
CA HIS A 719 10.40 -19.00 -13.62
C HIS A 719 9.87 -17.70 -14.28
N GLY A 720 9.29 -16.82 -13.47
CA GLY A 720 9.32 -15.35 -13.68
C GLY A 720 10.69 -14.70 -13.42
N TRP A 721 11.75 -15.51 -13.47
CA TRP A 721 13.18 -15.23 -13.53
C TRP A 721 13.73 -16.38 -14.35
N VAL A 722 14.23 -16.14 -15.57
CA VAL A 722 14.94 -17.10 -16.45
C VAL A 722 15.20 -18.46 -15.77
N LYS A 723 14.51 -19.53 -16.22
CA LYS A 723 14.85 -20.91 -15.83
C LYS A 723 16.36 -21.04 -15.87
N ARG A 724 16.99 -21.56 -14.82
CA ARG A 724 18.46 -21.77 -14.81
C ARG A 724 18.84 -22.64 -16.03
N GLY A 725 19.33 -22.01 -17.09
CA GLY A 725 19.69 -22.66 -18.36
C GLY A 725 19.00 -22.13 -19.64
N GLU A 726 17.84 -21.45 -19.57
CA GLU A 726 17.19 -20.88 -20.77
C GLU A 726 17.61 -19.40 -20.99
N ARG A 727 17.55 -18.91 -22.23
CA ARG A 727 17.93 -17.52 -22.56
C ARG A 727 16.80 -16.55 -22.18
N TYR A 728 17.12 -15.29 -21.87
CA TYR A 728 16.12 -14.22 -21.96
C TYR A 728 15.52 -14.21 -23.38
N ARG A 729 14.21 -13.93 -23.50
CA ARG A 729 13.64 -13.63 -24.82
C ARG A 729 14.46 -12.53 -25.46
N THR A 730 14.82 -12.71 -26.73
CA THR A 730 15.50 -11.63 -27.45
C THR A 730 14.51 -10.46 -27.63
N PRO A 731 14.98 -9.21 -27.75
CA PRO A 731 14.07 -8.08 -27.97
C PRO A 731 13.13 -8.26 -29.17
N LYS A 732 13.56 -9.01 -30.19
CA LYS A 732 12.74 -9.43 -31.33
C LYS A 732 11.59 -10.38 -30.95
N GLU A 733 11.81 -11.30 -30.02
CA GLU A 733 10.76 -12.20 -29.48
C GLU A 733 9.80 -11.46 -28.54
N GLU A 734 10.26 -10.41 -27.85
CA GLU A 734 9.38 -9.49 -27.11
C GLU A 734 8.55 -8.63 -28.07
N GLU A 735 9.15 -8.06 -29.14
CA GLU A 735 8.43 -7.28 -30.16
C GLU A 735 7.38 -8.13 -30.90
N GLN A 736 7.68 -9.38 -31.24
CA GLN A 736 6.70 -10.29 -31.85
C GLN A 736 5.56 -10.60 -30.89
N ALA A 737 5.87 -10.89 -29.61
CA ALA A 737 4.87 -11.15 -28.59
C ALA A 737 4.01 -9.93 -28.21
N GLU A 738 4.52 -8.69 -28.38
CA GLU A 738 3.72 -7.46 -28.23
C GLU A 738 2.79 -7.23 -29.44
N LYS A 739 3.25 -7.51 -30.67
CA LYS A 739 2.42 -7.38 -31.89
C LYS A 739 1.28 -8.38 -31.95
N GLU A 740 1.49 -9.59 -31.43
CA GLU A 740 0.50 -10.67 -31.40
C GLU A 740 -0.33 -10.70 -30.11
N ALA A 741 -0.15 -9.74 -29.18
CA ALA A 741 -0.80 -9.76 -27.87
C ALA A 741 -2.33 -9.58 -27.96
N GLU A 742 -3.07 -10.54 -27.40
CA GLU A 742 -4.53 -10.46 -27.30
C GLU A 742 -5.00 -9.66 -26.08
N LYS A 743 -6.26 -9.21 -26.09
CA LYS A 743 -6.89 -8.63 -24.90
C LYS A 743 -7.14 -9.76 -23.88
N PRO A 744 -7.12 -9.46 -22.56
CA PRO A 744 -7.39 -10.47 -21.53
C PRO A 744 -8.75 -11.15 -21.69
N VAL A 745 -9.78 -10.41 -22.13
CA VAL A 745 -11.12 -10.94 -22.38
C VAL A 745 -11.09 -12.01 -23.48
N ASP A 746 -10.36 -11.77 -24.57
CA ASP A 746 -10.28 -12.69 -25.70
C ASP A 746 -9.46 -13.94 -25.36
N TYR A 747 -8.34 -13.74 -24.66
CA TYR A 747 -7.49 -14.82 -24.15
C TYR A 747 -8.27 -15.79 -23.25
N PHE A 748 -8.99 -15.28 -22.25
CA PHE A 748 -9.79 -16.12 -21.34
C PHE A 748 -11.09 -16.61 -21.98
N GLY A 749 -11.70 -15.85 -22.91
CA GLY A 749 -12.92 -16.26 -23.59
C GLY A 749 -12.71 -17.45 -24.51
N LYS A 750 -11.60 -17.49 -25.26
CA LYS A 750 -11.16 -18.67 -26.01
C LYS A 750 -10.86 -19.86 -25.09
N ALA A 751 -10.31 -19.61 -23.90
CA ALA A 751 -10.07 -20.66 -22.91
C ALA A 751 -11.36 -21.31 -22.40
N LEU A 752 -12.41 -20.50 -22.17
CA LEU A 752 -13.73 -20.95 -21.75
C LEU A 752 -14.45 -21.69 -22.88
N MET A 753 -14.38 -21.18 -24.11
CA MET A 753 -14.93 -21.81 -25.31
C MET A 753 -14.36 -23.22 -25.54
N ARG A 754 -13.03 -23.40 -25.41
CA ARG A 754 -12.38 -24.73 -25.47
C ARG A 754 -12.89 -25.72 -24.42
N ALA A 755 -13.46 -25.23 -23.33
CA ALA A 755 -13.99 -26.01 -22.23
C ALA A 755 -15.53 -26.18 -22.29
N GLY A 756 -16.18 -25.76 -23.38
CA GLY A 756 -17.63 -25.84 -23.56
C GLY A 756 -18.43 -24.73 -22.86
N TYR A 757 -17.78 -23.72 -22.29
CA TYR A 757 -18.44 -22.54 -21.71
C TYR A 757 -18.55 -21.40 -22.72
N GLN A 758 -19.56 -20.54 -22.55
CA GLN A 758 -19.73 -19.36 -23.39
C GLN A 758 -18.52 -18.41 -23.30
N TYR A 759 -18.18 -17.77 -24.42
CA TYR A 759 -16.97 -16.93 -24.59
C TYR A 759 -16.85 -15.82 -23.53
N TYR A 760 -17.94 -15.12 -23.22
CA TYR A 760 -17.94 -14.04 -22.22
C TYR A 760 -18.02 -14.54 -20.77
N GLY A 761 -18.01 -15.85 -20.54
CA GLY A 761 -18.15 -16.46 -19.21
C GLY A 761 -19.58 -16.44 -18.64
N THR A 762 -20.56 -15.93 -19.38
CA THR A 762 -21.98 -15.93 -19.00
C THR A 762 -22.60 -17.33 -19.07
N GLU A 763 -23.51 -17.64 -18.17
CA GLU A 763 -24.25 -18.91 -18.11
C GLU A 763 -25.76 -18.67 -18.08
N GLU A 764 -26.53 -19.63 -18.55
CA GLU A 764 -27.96 -19.69 -18.23
C GLU A 764 -28.15 -20.15 -16.78
N LEU A 765 -28.92 -19.37 -16.02
CA LEU A 765 -29.30 -19.69 -14.65
C LEU A 765 -30.83 -19.77 -14.55
N TYR A 766 -31.31 -20.66 -13.71
CA TYR A 766 -32.71 -20.82 -13.34
C TYR A 766 -32.98 -20.15 -12.00
N SER A 767 -34.19 -19.62 -11.80
CA SER A 767 -34.60 -19.10 -10.49
C SER A 767 -34.92 -20.26 -9.54
N GLY A 768 -34.27 -20.31 -8.37
CA GLY A 768 -34.60 -21.29 -7.33
C GLY A 768 -36.04 -21.18 -6.80
N VAL A 769 -36.63 -19.97 -6.83
CA VAL A 769 -38.00 -19.72 -6.35
C VAL A 769 -39.06 -20.19 -7.35
N TYR A 770 -38.85 -19.96 -8.65
CA TYR A 770 -39.86 -20.24 -9.69
C TYR A 770 -39.57 -21.47 -10.56
N GLY A 771 -38.34 -22.01 -10.52
CA GLY A 771 -37.89 -23.11 -11.38
C GLY A 771 -37.70 -22.76 -12.86
N VAL A 772 -37.96 -21.51 -13.27
CA VAL A 772 -37.89 -21.06 -14.68
C VAL A 772 -36.52 -20.47 -15.03
N PRO A 773 -36.06 -20.58 -16.29
CA PRO A 773 -34.84 -19.92 -16.76
C PRO A 773 -34.95 -18.40 -16.67
N ILE A 774 -33.84 -17.76 -16.31
CA ILE A 774 -33.74 -16.30 -16.23
C ILE A 774 -33.49 -15.76 -17.63
N LYS A 775 -34.27 -14.73 -18.03
CA LYS A 775 -34.33 -14.18 -19.40
C LYS A 775 -33.00 -13.72 -20.03
N ALA A 776 -31.93 -13.59 -19.26
CA ALA A 776 -30.63 -13.17 -19.72
C ALA A 776 -29.56 -14.04 -19.08
N HIS A 777 -28.54 -14.43 -19.86
CA HIS A 777 -27.39 -15.15 -19.33
C HIS A 777 -26.65 -14.31 -18.30
N ILE A 778 -26.40 -14.90 -17.13
CA ILE A 778 -25.80 -14.24 -15.98
C ILE A 778 -24.30 -14.42 -16.03
N PHE A 779 -23.54 -13.36 -15.74
CA PHE A 779 -22.09 -13.45 -15.64
C PHE A 779 -21.68 -14.18 -14.35
N THR A 780 -21.16 -15.40 -14.50
CA THR A 780 -20.72 -16.26 -13.39
C THR A 780 -19.22 -16.57 -13.50
N GLY A 781 -18.54 -16.65 -12.36
CA GLY A 781 -17.15 -17.09 -12.32
C GLY A 781 -16.60 -17.15 -10.91
N ILE A 782 -15.27 -17.28 -10.79
CA ILE A 782 -14.62 -17.58 -9.51
C ILE A 782 -13.71 -16.42 -9.13
N ILE A 783 -13.96 -15.83 -7.96
CA ILE A 783 -13.25 -14.64 -7.46
C ILE A 783 -12.72 -14.93 -6.06
N TYR A 784 -11.50 -14.46 -5.75
CA TYR A 784 -10.91 -14.63 -4.42
C TYR A 784 -11.41 -13.57 -3.44
N TYR A 785 -12.22 -14.00 -2.47
CA TYR A 785 -12.86 -13.16 -1.48
C TYR A 785 -12.16 -13.22 -0.11
N GLN A 786 -12.20 -12.09 0.60
CA GLN A 786 -11.52 -11.86 1.86
C GLN A 786 -12.53 -11.42 2.94
N ARG A 787 -12.52 -12.05 4.12
CA ARG A 787 -13.36 -11.65 5.26
C ARG A 787 -12.62 -10.60 6.11
N LEU A 788 -13.25 -9.47 6.41
CA LEU A 788 -12.64 -8.39 7.19
C LEU A 788 -12.87 -8.58 8.70
N ARG A 789 -11.91 -8.12 9.52
CA ARG A 789 -11.91 -8.28 10.99
C ARG A 789 -13.06 -7.60 11.76
N HIS A 790 -13.76 -6.64 11.14
CA HIS A 790 -14.62 -5.68 11.84
C HIS A 790 -16.09 -6.14 11.90
N MET A 791 -16.35 -7.12 12.76
CA MET A 791 -17.64 -7.80 12.92
C MET A 791 -18.73 -6.93 13.56
N VAL A 792 -19.99 -7.37 13.42
CA VAL A 792 -21.19 -6.69 13.98
C VAL A 792 -21.38 -6.92 15.48
N THR A 793 -21.03 -8.11 15.99
CA THR A 793 -21.11 -8.41 17.44
C THR A 793 -20.23 -7.46 18.26
N ASP A 794 -19.16 -6.95 17.65
CA ASP A 794 -18.27 -5.92 18.21
C ASP A 794 -18.83 -4.48 18.09
N LYS A 795 -20.09 -4.30 17.68
CA LYS A 795 -20.72 -2.97 17.46
C LYS A 795 -22.06 -2.78 18.18
N ALA A 796 -23.00 -3.72 18.03
CA ALA A 796 -24.36 -3.61 18.58
C ALA A 796 -24.38 -3.21 20.07
N GLN A 797 -25.25 -2.26 20.44
CA GLN A 797 -25.43 -1.81 21.82
C GLN A 797 -26.90 -1.49 22.10
N VAL A 798 -27.36 -1.83 23.31
CA VAL A 798 -28.71 -1.53 23.79
C VAL A 798 -28.63 -1.21 25.29
N ARG A 799 -29.46 -0.26 25.74
CA ARG A 799 -29.61 0.15 27.14
C ARG A 799 -31.06 0.60 27.34
N ALA A 800 -31.73 0.06 28.36
CA ALA A 800 -32.95 0.64 28.91
C ALA A 800 -32.55 1.49 30.12
N THR A 801 -32.21 0.84 31.23
CA THR A 801 -31.55 1.44 32.41
C THR A 801 -30.11 0.95 32.50
N GLY A 802 -29.32 1.51 33.42
CA GLY A 802 -27.93 1.10 33.63
C GLY A 802 -27.17 2.03 34.56
N PRO A 803 -25.87 1.78 34.80
CA PRO A 803 -25.06 2.63 35.66
C PRO A 803 -25.05 4.09 35.20
N VAL A 804 -25.04 4.97 36.19
CA VAL A 804 -24.89 6.42 36.05
C VAL A 804 -23.55 6.86 36.63
N ASP A 805 -23.05 7.98 36.14
CA ASP A 805 -21.87 8.63 36.70
C ASP A 805 -22.20 9.30 38.03
N ALA A 806 -21.30 9.21 39.01
CA ALA A 806 -21.57 9.68 40.37
C ALA A 806 -21.56 11.21 40.51
N LEU A 807 -20.85 11.92 39.61
CA LEU A 807 -20.78 13.38 39.62
C LEU A 807 -21.99 14.00 38.91
N THR A 808 -22.33 13.48 37.74
CA THR A 808 -23.36 14.09 36.86
C THR A 808 -24.73 13.41 36.94
N HIS A 809 -24.83 12.23 37.56
CA HIS A 809 -26.00 11.33 37.52
C HIS A 809 -26.44 10.91 36.11
N GLN A 810 -25.66 11.24 35.07
CA GLN A 810 -25.95 10.88 33.68
C GLN A 810 -25.51 9.45 33.33
N PRO A 811 -26.10 8.81 32.31
CA PRO A 811 -25.65 7.53 31.77
C PRO A 811 -24.13 7.46 31.51
N VAL A 812 -23.43 6.51 32.15
CA VAL A 812 -21.96 6.35 31.95
C VAL A 812 -21.59 6.11 30.49
N LYS A 813 -20.38 6.50 30.08
CA LYS A 813 -19.88 6.26 28.72
C LYS A 813 -19.37 4.82 28.53
N GLY A 814 -19.75 4.22 27.40
CA GLY A 814 -19.06 3.06 26.80
C GLY A 814 -19.81 1.73 26.91
N ARG A 815 -19.99 1.06 25.76
CA ARG A 815 -20.77 -0.19 25.61
C ARG A 815 -20.46 -1.28 26.63
N LYS A 816 -19.18 -1.58 26.89
CA LYS A 816 -18.78 -2.64 27.84
C LYS A 816 -19.20 -2.39 29.29
N ARG A 817 -19.58 -1.15 29.63
CA ARG A 817 -20.11 -0.76 30.95
C ARG A 817 -21.63 -0.58 30.94
N HIS A 818 -22.32 -1.08 29.90
CA HIS A 818 -23.75 -0.80 29.65
C HIS A 818 -24.04 0.72 29.60
N GLY A 819 -23.12 1.46 28.99
CA GLY A 819 -23.19 2.91 28.87
C GLY A 819 -24.27 3.41 27.92
N GLY A 820 -24.64 4.68 28.07
CA GLY A 820 -25.67 5.34 27.25
C GLY A 820 -25.21 5.66 25.83
N VAL A 821 -26.19 5.88 24.95
CA VAL A 821 -25.99 6.54 23.65
C VAL A 821 -26.02 8.05 23.91
N ARG A 822 -25.05 8.79 23.35
CA ARG A 822 -25.04 10.26 23.46
C ARG A 822 -26.05 10.84 22.47
N PHE A 823 -27.00 11.61 22.98
CA PHE A 823 -27.77 12.57 22.20
C PHE A 823 -26.96 13.89 22.19
N GLY A 824 -26.66 14.42 21.01
CA GLY A 824 -25.81 15.59 20.82
C GLY A 824 -26.58 16.86 20.49
N GLU A 825 -25.83 17.92 20.19
CA GLU A 825 -26.38 19.23 19.84
C GLU A 825 -27.06 19.20 18.45
N MET A 826 -26.49 18.46 17.50
CA MET A 826 -27.07 18.31 16.17
C MET A 826 -28.43 17.58 16.22
N GLU A 827 -28.55 16.54 17.05
CA GLU A 827 -29.80 15.81 17.22
C GLU A 827 -30.85 16.64 18.01
N ARG A 828 -30.40 17.45 18.98
CA ARG A 828 -31.24 18.46 19.65
C ARG A 828 -31.83 19.44 18.63
N ASP A 829 -30.98 20.02 17.79
CA ASP A 829 -31.38 21.06 16.84
C ASP A 829 -32.32 20.52 15.77
N ALA A 830 -32.14 19.26 15.35
CA ALA A 830 -33.11 18.54 14.51
C ALA A 830 -34.49 18.40 15.17
N LEU A 831 -34.58 18.02 16.45
CA LEU A 831 -35.86 17.94 17.15
C LEU A 831 -36.51 19.32 17.37
N ILE A 832 -35.72 20.36 17.58
CA ILE A 832 -36.21 21.75 17.65
C ILE A 832 -36.80 22.18 16.31
N ALA A 833 -36.11 21.90 15.19
CA ALA A 833 -36.61 22.19 13.84
C ALA A 833 -37.92 21.46 13.50
N HIS A 834 -38.11 20.24 14.02
CA HIS A 834 -39.37 19.50 13.93
C HIS A 834 -40.46 19.98 14.92
N GLY A 835 -40.18 20.95 15.80
CA GLY A 835 -41.11 21.40 16.85
C GLY A 835 -41.38 20.35 17.94
N ALA A 836 -40.59 19.28 18.01
CA ALA A 836 -40.82 18.10 18.84
C ALA A 836 -40.39 18.30 20.31
N SER A 837 -40.89 19.37 20.94
CA SER A 837 -40.52 19.81 22.30
C SER A 837 -40.68 18.72 23.38
N ALA A 838 -41.77 17.94 23.32
CA ALA A 838 -42.02 16.85 24.26
C ALA A 838 -40.98 15.72 24.16
N LEU A 839 -40.58 15.34 22.93
CA LEU A 839 -39.50 14.36 22.73
C LEU A 839 -38.16 14.91 23.19
N LEU A 840 -37.90 16.19 22.97
CA LEU A 840 -36.66 16.82 23.42
C LEU A 840 -36.57 16.85 24.95
N GLN A 841 -37.67 17.21 25.64
CA GLN A 841 -37.75 17.18 27.09
C GLN A 841 -37.62 15.76 27.64
N ASP A 842 -38.22 14.77 27.01
CA ASP A 842 -38.04 13.36 27.38
C ASP A 842 -36.57 12.92 27.27
N ARG A 843 -35.92 13.18 26.13
CA ARG A 843 -34.53 12.75 25.89
C ARG A 843 -33.51 13.48 26.77
N LEU A 844 -33.65 14.79 26.98
CA LEU A 844 -32.68 15.59 27.74
C LEU A 844 -32.91 15.59 29.25
N LEU A 845 -34.16 15.47 29.72
CA LEU A 845 -34.50 15.49 31.14
C LEU A 845 -34.89 14.10 31.64
N HIS A 846 -36.03 13.58 31.20
CA HIS A 846 -36.67 12.41 31.82
C HIS A 846 -35.88 11.10 31.65
N CYS A 847 -35.24 10.90 30.50
CA CYS A 847 -34.41 9.73 30.20
C CYS A 847 -32.92 9.89 30.60
N SER A 848 -32.50 11.05 31.10
CA SER A 848 -31.10 11.36 31.43
C SER A 848 -30.88 11.52 32.93
N ASP A 849 -31.15 12.72 33.47
CA ASP A 849 -30.75 13.14 34.81
C ASP A 849 -31.84 13.96 35.54
N ALA A 850 -33.13 13.69 35.26
CA ALA A 850 -34.25 14.31 35.96
C ALA A 850 -34.16 14.14 37.48
N HIS A 851 -33.95 15.27 38.18
CA HIS A 851 -33.82 15.32 39.62
C HIS A 851 -34.92 16.17 40.26
N LYS A 852 -35.54 15.64 41.32
CA LYS A 852 -36.56 16.33 42.11
C LYS A 852 -35.86 17.04 43.28
N THR A 853 -35.83 18.37 43.26
CA THR A 853 -35.24 19.18 44.33
C THR A 853 -36.24 20.18 44.90
N PHE A 854 -35.96 20.71 46.08
CA PHE A 854 -36.71 21.80 46.66
C PHE A 854 -36.08 23.15 46.27
N CYS A 855 -36.90 24.19 46.17
CA CYS A 855 -36.46 25.56 45.92
C CYS A 855 -37.16 26.53 46.88
N CYS A 856 -36.41 27.49 47.42
CA CYS A 856 -36.96 28.55 48.24
C CYS A 856 -37.68 29.60 47.38
N PRO A 857 -39.00 29.85 47.55
CA PRO A 857 -39.71 30.85 46.76
C PRO A 857 -39.26 32.30 47.04
N ALA A 858 -38.63 32.58 48.20
CA ALA A 858 -38.20 33.93 48.57
C ALA A 858 -36.78 34.29 48.10
N CYS A 859 -35.88 33.31 47.91
CA CYS A 859 -34.49 33.57 47.50
C CYS A 859 -34.01 32.76 46.29
N GLY A 860 -34.90 31.99 45.63
CA GLY A 860 -34.58 31.20 44.44
C GLY A 860 -33.58 30.04 44.63
N SER A 861 -33.00 29.87 45.82
CA SER A 861 -31.94 28.89 46.05
C SER A 861 -32.48 27.46 46.21
N ILE A 862 -31.79 26.53 45.54
CA ILE A 862 -32.00 25.07 45.60
C ILE A 862 -31.09 24.35 46.62
N LEU A 863 -30.09 25.04 47.19
CA LEU A 863 -29.12 24.46 48.13
C LEU A 863 -29.43 24.78 49.60
N THR A 864 -30.18 25.86 49.86
CA THR A 864 -30.61 26.28 51.20
C THR A 864 -31.78 25.49 51.82
N PRO A 865 -32.64 24.74 51.09
CA PRO A 865 -33.69 23.93 51.70
C PRO A 865 -33.13 22.83 52.62
N SER A 866 -33.72 22.68 53.79
CA SER A 866 -33.40 21.64 54.77
C SER A 866 -34.69 21.05 55.33
N LEU A 867 -34.74 19.74 55.51
CA LEU A 867 -35.86 19.09 56.19
C LEU A 867 -35.88 19.53 57.66
N SER A 868 -36.99 20.12 58.10
CA SER A 868 -37.18 20.48 59.50
C SER A 868 -37.68 19.28 60.31
N PRO A 869 -37.03 18.88 61.42
CA PRO A 869 -37.51 17.79 62.26
C PRO A 869 -38.74 18.18 63.10
N SER A 870 -38.93 19.47 63.37
CA SER A 870 -39.97 20.01 64.27
C SER A 870 -41.29 20.35 63.57
N LEU A 871 -41.26 20.81 62.31
CA LEU A 871 -42.45 21.17 61.55
C LEU A 871 -42.88 20.03 60.61
N ARG A 872 -44.04 19.43 60.90
CA ARG A 872 -44.64 18.36 60.09
C ARG A 872 -45.95 18.79 59.43
N GLY A 873 -45.99 18.78 58.09
CA GLY A 873 -47.16 19.12 57.30
C GLY A 873 -48.16 17.96 57.18
N ARG A 874 -49.44 18.27 56.98
CA ARG A 874 -50.48 17.27 56.70
C ARG A 874 -50.41 16.86 55.21
N THR A 875 -50.28 15.57 54.94
CA THR A 875 -50.38 14.98 53.59
C THR A 875 -51.24 13.72 53.65
N VAL A 876 -51.82 13.32 52.52
CA VAL A 876 -52.52 12.02 52.40
C VAL A 876 -51.51 10.91 52.72
N GLY A 877 -51.75 10.15 53.79
CA GLY A 877 -50.80 9.18 54.34
C GLY A 877 -49.91 9.67 55.52
N GLY A 878 -50.18 10.84 56.11
CA GLY A 878 -49.65 11.22 57.43
C GLY A 878 -48.90 12.56 57.52
N LYS A 879 -48.29 12.79 58.70
CA LYS A 879 -47.51 14.00 59.03
C LYS A 879 -46.04 13.87 58.62
N ARG A 880 -45.62 14.46 57.48
CA ARG A 880 -44.23 14.43 56.98
C ARG A 880 -43.46 15.73 57.30
N PRO A 881 -42.13 15.68 57.54
CA PRO A 881 -41.32 16.87 57.80
C PRO A 881 -41.33 17.83 56.61
N VAL A 882 -41.47 19.13 56.87
CA VAL A 882 -41.54 20.19 55.85
C VAL A 882 -40.12 20.69 55.53
N PRO A 883 -39.73 20.82 54.25
CA PRO A 883 -38.49 21.49 53.86
C PRO A 883 -38.63 23.01 54.05
N LEU A 884 -37.76 23.58 54.89
CA LEU A 884 -37.67 25.03 55.12
C LEU A 884 -36.35 25.56 54.56
N CYS A 885 -36.35 26.78 54.05
CA CYS A 885 -35.11 27.46 53.69
C CYS A 885 -34.32 27.84 54.95
N LYS A 886 -33.05 27.41 55.05
CA LYS A 886 -32.17 27.78 56.18
C LYS A 886 -32.03 29.29 56.38
N VAL A 887 -32.06 30.06 55.28
CA VAL A 887 -31.90 31.52 55.29
C VAL A 887 -33.24 32.22 55.54
N CYS A 888 -34.23 32.01 54.68
CA CYS A 888 -35.48 32.76 54.70
C CYS A 888 -36.56 32.18 55.62
N ARG A 889 -36.35 30.98 56.19
CA ARG A 889 -37.30 30.21 57.03
C ARG A 889 -38.69 29.92 56.41
N VAL A 890 -38.92 30.28 55.15
CA VAL A 890 -40.14 29.94 54.40
C VAL A 890 -40.16 28.48 53.93
N PRO A 891 -41.36 27.87 53.75
CA PRO A 891 -41.50 26.55 53.16
C PRO A 891 -41.07 26.52 51.69
N CYS A 892 -40.29 25.51 51.32
CA CYS A 892 -39.77 25.34 49.97
C CYS A 892 -40.75 24.56 49.06
N ARG A 893 -40.80 24.93 47.77
CA ARG A 893 -41.60 24.23 46.75
C ARG A 893 -40.78 23.11 46.10
N LEU A 894 -41.42 22.03 45.68
CA LEU A 894 -40.78 20.95 44.92
C LEU A 894 -40.75 21.33 43.42
N ILE A 895 -39.60 21.17 42.78
CA ILE A 895 -39.39 21.36 41.34
C ILE A 895 -38.63 20.16 40.74
N VAL A 896 -38.71 20.00 39.42
CA VAL A 896 -37.92 19.01 38.66
C VAL A 896 -36.95 19.76 37.76
N ILE A 897 -35.66 19.46 37.88
CA ILE A 897 -34.57 20.05 37.09
C ILE A 897 -33.59 18.96 36.64
N PRO A 898 -32.80 19.17 35.58
CA PRO A 898 -31.59 18.38 35.34
C PRO A 898 -30.68 18.39 36.57
N TYR A 899 -30.14 17.23 36.95
CA TYR A 899 -29.20 17.10 38.07
C TYR A 899 -27.95 17.93 37.87
N VAL A 900 -27.50 18.12 36.62
CA VAL A 900 -26.31 18.91 36.28
C VAL A 900 -26.43 20.41 36.65
N PHE A 901 -27.63 20.91 36.95
CA PHE A 901 -27.82 22.27 37.49
C PHE A 901 -27.81 22.36 39.03
N ARG A 902 -27.60 21.24 39.74
CA ARG A 902 -27.54 21.16 41.21
C ARG A 902 -26.12 21.01 41.71
#